data_AF-A0A2E1Q9E8-F1
#
_entry.id   AF-A0A2E1Q9E8-F1
#
_cell.length_a   1.000
_cell.length_b   1.000
_cell.length_c   1.000
_cell.angle_alpha   90.00
_cell.angle_beta   90.00
_cell.angle_gamma   90.00
#
_symmetry.space_group_name_H-M   'P 1'
#
loop_
_entity.id
_entity.type
_entity.pdbx_description
1 polymer ?
#
loop_
_entity_poly.entity_id
_entity_poly.type
_entity_poly.pdbx_seq_one_letter_code
_entity_poly.pdbx_strand_id
1 'polypeptide(L)'
;MDYKNDERYWNINLLNKWFAIASILTLISVGWMFLHDNDDEFKEYQREFRKLGAEVAETKLLEELSLVEDERDIYQEAYDEEKNKFDANGDKLDSLNNLLVDVKGIFYKSNMDYLFFKAESDQKKYLYETELAHSHDEDHHNHEEYKYKNEYETSLVTLQELKLIKEKDEKLVLETEEEIKNLSSNLKVKEDELNKYLKQVSLLEMKIQKLDRSKMSFVNQIGDIVRDLPIIDFLDPYYKVHQIVAHDVKYDVNFASVPSVDRCTSCHLGIDNPDFVDAPQPYTTHPRLDLYVSSSSPHTMDQFGCTSCHAGRARGTSFISSSHTPGSKEQEDEWKEKYDWEKIHHWLQPMLPTKYTQASCFNCHQSQPIVDGGDKLALGLGLISTSGCNNCHHIETYQKEYNAGPPLTHLDQKLDKEWVAKWIKNPQSFRYNTWMPHFFEQENNSSPEMVRRNNSEIYAMTEYFFPDGGHVMNNSSEFIGNYESGEKLFNAVGCMGCHQVKDEKVDMTFDDLPYEMFMSKFGYESEEMTRYELLKNQGPNLIGVGSKSDAEWIYNWIKNPSEYYPETRMPDMRLTHEEAADITAYLLTLKNEEFAKLPSSYYDQEEMNNIAKGWMVKAFAEEEAIEKLNRMSEKEVINYVGTKSINYYGCYTCHSIKGFENGKPIGAELTYEGSKPLNTLDFGHIHFIGHNNYSWFEQKLANPRIFDRDKIVAPEDKSRMPNYYFKPEEIEAITTAILGFNNNKFSDNMLIENLVDDKNVFKGYSLIQQYNCQGCHMIDDFGGQIVDLLGQDYGPPNLNTQGIKTQPDWLYKFFKNPITIRPSLQVRMPSFTMLSDDDWNSLIGSLQHLENHKLAFESDLIVDKHSIEFKAGEKLHEFGACNNCHFYGEIKPVQGPASWAPNLAMTKERLRPEWVIEWLRNPQAIMPGTKMPAVYLPTSDILEADGAEQVWGSELVELKGNNDLMLKGITDYIYTIPGKTDITKIVKEYFKTNGYDFDSNEEDEDDDDWEDEDW
;
A
#
# COMPACT_ATOMS: atom_id res chain seq x y z
N MET A 1 -0.78 -91.32 -42.77
CA MET A 1 -0.11 -90.44 -43.73
C MET A 1 -0.95 -89.18 -43.79
N ASP A 2 -0.66 -88.25 -42.89
CA ASP A 2 0.22 -87.08 -43.13
C ASP A 2 -0.61 -85.97 -43.78
N TYR A 3 -0.69 -84.75 -43.24
CA TYR A 3 0.38 -83.96 -42.66
C TYR A 3 -0.13 -83.11 -41.48
N LYS A 4 0.63 -83.09 -40.39
CA LYS A 4 0.70 -81.94 -39.47
C LYS A 4 1.55 -80.88 -40.18
N ASN A 5 1.06 -79.65 -40.25
CA ASN A 5 1.89 -78.44 -40.35
C ASN A 5 1.09 -77.26 -39.83
N ASP A 6 1.08 -77.12 -38.51
CA ASP A 6 1.09 -75.78 -37.92
C ASP A 6 2.12 -75.86 -36.79
N GLU A 7 3.36 -75.51 -37.12
CA GLU A 7 4.46 -75.28 -36.18
C GLU A 7 4.14 -74.04 -35.35
N ARG A 8 3.15 -74.14 -34.46
CA ARG A 8 2.86 -73.08 -33.51
C ARG A 8 2.93 -73.68 -32.12
N TYR A 9 3.93 -73.24 -31.36
CA TYR A 9 4.16 -73.61 -29.96
C TYR A 9 3.02 -73.19 -29.00
N TRP A 10 1.85 -72.78 -29.51
CA TRP A 10 0.76 -72.14 -28.76
C TRP A 10 -0.62 -72.56 -29.30
N ASN A 11 -1.61 -72.71 -28.41
CA ASN A 11 -3.00 -72.98 -28.77
C ASN A 11 -3.68 -71.68 -29.27
N ILE A 12 -3.95 -71.58 -30.58
CA ILE A 12 -4.56 -70.41 -31.23
C ILE A 12 -5.89 -69.99 -30.59
N ASN A 13 -6.77 -70.92 -30.21
CA ASN A 13 -8.05 -70.58 -29.62
C ASN A 13 -7.90 -69.98 -28.21
N LEU A 14 -6.91 -70.44 -27.46
CA LEU A 14 -6.56 -69.88 -26.16
C LEU A 14 -5.92 -68.49 -26.31
N LEU A 15 -5.01 -68.34 -27.28
CA LEU A 15 -4.36 -67.08 -27.61
C LEU A 15 -5.38 -66.02 -28.06
N ASN A 16 -6.32 -66.37 -28.94
CA ASN A 16 -7.38 -65.48 -29.41
C ASN A 16 -8.30 -65.03 -28.26
N LYS A 17 -8.61 -65.91 -27.30
CA LYS A 17 -9.38 -65.55 -26.09
C LYS A 17 -8.62 -64.55 -25.22
N TRP A 18 -7.34 -64.80 -24.95
CA TRP A 18 -6.52 -63.85 -24.18
C TRP A 18 -6.28 -62.54 -24.91
N PHE A 19 -6.13 -62.56 -26.23
CA PHE A 19 -6.04 -61.36 -27.05
C PHE A 19 -7.34 -60.54 -27.01
N ALA A 20 -8.51 -61.19 -27.10
CA ALA A 20 -9.79 -60.53 -26.96
C ALA A 20 -9.99 -59.93 -25.55
N ILE A 21 -9.66 -60.67 -24.49
CA ILE A 21 -9.71 -60.17 -23.10
C ILE A 21 -8.75 -58.99 -22.92
N ALA A 22 -7.50 -59.11 -23.36
CA ALA A 22 -6.51 -58.04 -23.27
C ALA A 22 -6.93 -56.80 -24.08
N SER A 23 -7.53 -56.99 -25.25
CA SER A 23 -8.06 -55.89 -26.07
C SER A 23 -9.23 -55.18 -25.39
N ILE A 24 -10.14 -55.93 -24.74
CA ILE A 24 -11.24 -55.36 -23.95
C ILE A 24 -10.71 -54.61 -22.74
N LEU A 25 -9.78 -55.21 -21.99
CA LEU A 25 -9.15 -54.54 -20.85
C LEU A 25 -8.41 -53.27 -21.28
N THR A 26 -7.68 -53.32 -22.39
CA THR A 26 -7.00 -52.14 -22.95
C THR A 26 -8.01 -51.07 -23.36
N LEU A 27 -9.12 -51.45 -24.01
CA LEU A 27 -10.17 -50.50 -24.38
C LEU A 27 -10.81 -49.86 -23.14
N ILE A 28 -11.09 -50.65 -22.10
CA ILE A 28 -11.60 -50.14 -20.82
C ILE A 28 -10.58 -49.20 -20.17
N SER A 29 -9.31 -49.58 -20.12
CA SER A 29 -8.24 -48.73 -19.57
C SER A 29 -8.05 -47.44 -20.35
N VAL A 30 -8.12 -47.48 -21.69
CA VAL A 30 -8.04 -46.28 -22.54
C VAL A 30 -9.27 -45.41 -22.34
N GLY A 31 -10.47 -45.98 -22.30
CA GLY A 31 -11.70 -45.25 -21.99
C GLY A 31 -11.66 -44.61 -20.60
N TRP A 32 -11.15 -45.33 -19.60
CA TRP A 32 -10.92 -44.81 -18.25
C TRP A 32 -9.90 -43.68 -18.23
N MET A 33 -8.78 -43.83 -18.92
CA MET A 33 -7.75 -42.80 -19.05
C MET A 33 -8.33 -41.52 -19.66
N PHE A 34 -9.13 -41.62 -20.74
CA PHE A 34 -9.79 -40.45 -21.33
C PHE A 34 -10.83 -39.81 -20.41
N LEU A 35 -11.57 -40.60 -19.62
CA LEU A 35 -12.51 -40.06 -18.65
C LEU A 35 -11.78 -39.33 -17.52
N HIS A 36 -10.71 -39.94 -17.01
CA HIS A 36 -9.88 -39.40 -15.94
C HIS A 36 -9.14 -38.12 -16.38
N ASP A 37 -8.51 -38.13 -17.55
CA ASP A 37 -7.78 -36.97 -18.09
C ASP A 37 -8.70 -35.81 -18.49
N ASN A 38 -10.01 -36.06 -18.68
CA ASN A 38 -10.98 -35.01 -19.03
C ASN A 38 -11.56 -34.30 -17.81
N ASP A 39 -11.49 -34.90 -16.62
CA ASP A 39 -12.08 -34.38 -15.37
C ASP A 39 -11.03 -33.64 -14.54
N ASP A 40 -10.50 -32.55 -15.11
CA ASP A 40 -9.56 -31.67 -14.43
C ASP A 40 -10.20 -30.97 -13.21
N GLU A 41 -9.45 -30.84 -12.11
CA GLU A 41 -9.92 -30.26 -10.84
C GLU A 41 -10.58 -28.88 -11.00
N PHE A 42 -10.05 -28.00 -11.86
CA PHE A 42 -10.62 -26.66 -12.06
C PHE A 42 -12.09 -26.70 -12.51
N LYS A 43 -12.52 -27.73 -13.25
CA LYS A 43 -13.90 -27.87 -13.73
C LYS A 43 -14.88 -28.07 -12.57
N GLU A 44 -14.46 -28.66 -11.46
CA GLU A 44 -15.29 -28.81 -10.26
C GLU A 44 -15.66 -27.43 -9.69
N TYR A 45 -14.66 -26.55 -9.53
CA TYR A 45 -14.88 -25.20 -9.04
C TYR A 45 -15.82 -24.38 -9.94
N GLN A 46 -15.69 -24.52 -11.27
CA GLN A 46 -16.59 -23.80 -12.20
C GLN A 46 -18.03 -24.32 -12.14
N ARG A 47 -18.22 -25.64 -11.94
CA ARG A 47 -19.55 -26.25 -11.77
C ARG A 47 -20.22 -25.74 -10.49
N GLU A 48 -19.48 -25.64 -9.39
CA GLU A 48 -19.96 -25.12 -8.11
C GLU A 48 -20.27 -23.62 -8.18
N PHE A 49 -19.36 -22.80 -8.72
CA PHE A 49 -19.57 -21.36 -8.86
C PHE A 49 -20.82 -21.04 -9.69
N ARG A 50 -21.13 -21.86 -10.70
CA ARG A 50 -22.33 -21.70 -11.51
C ARG A 50 -23.62 -21.93 -10.70
N LYS A 51 -23.64 -22.93 -9.81
CA LYS A 51 -24.78 -23.17 -8.90
C LYS A 51 -24.96 -21.97 -7.98
N LEU A 52 -23.87 -21.52 -7.36
CA LEU A 52 -23.87 -20.35 -6.50
C LEU A 52 -24.33 -19.08 -7.23
N GLY A 53 -23.84 -18.85 -8.44
CA GLY A 53 -24.24 -17.72 -9.26
C GLY A 53 -25.72 -17.74 -9.67
N ALA A 54 -26.33 -18.92 -9.79
CA ALA A 54 -27.76 -19.06 -10.00
C ALA A 54 -28.55 -18.71 -8.71
N GLU A 55 -28.11 -19.21 -7.55
CA GLU A 55 -28.71 -18.91 -6.25
C GLU A 55 -28.66 -17.40 -5.94
N VAL A 56 -27.50 -16.76 -6.12
CA VAL A 56 -27.34 -15.30 -5.94
C VAL A 56 -28.22 -14.52 -6.91
N ALA A 57 -28.29 -14.93 -8.18
CA ALA A 57 -29.15 -14.28 -9.16
C ALA A 57 -30.64 -14.44 -8.84
N GLU A 58 -31.07 -15.58 -8.27
CA GLU A 58 -32.43 -15.81 -7.81
C GLU A 58 -32.79 -14.92 -6.62
N THR A 59 -31.90 -14.79 -5.63
CA THR A 59 -32.13 -13.89 -4.49
C THR A 59 -32.27 -12.44 -4.97
N LYS A 60 -31.37 -11.96 -5.82
CA LYS A 60 -31.48 -10.62 -6.41
C LYS A 60 -32.73 -10.44 -7.27
N LEU A 61 -33.13 -11.48 -8.00
CA LEU A 61 -34.36 -11.43 -8.79
C LEU A 61 -35.57 -11.23 -7.88
N LEU A 62 -35.64 -11.91 -6.72
CA LEU A 62 -36.72 -11.73 -5.75
C LEU A 62 -36.72 -10.31 -5.16
N GLU A 63 -35.55 -9.75 -4.85
CA GLU A 63 -35.41 -8.36 -4.38
C GLU A 63 -35.89 -7.36 -5.44
N GLU A 64 -35.39 -7.46 -6.68
CA GLU A 64 -35.80 -6.58 -7.78
C GLU A 64 -37.29 -6.72 -8.12
N LEU A 65 -37.83 -7.93 -8.08
CA LEU A 65 -39.26 -8.18 -8.27
C LEU A 65 -40.12 -7.47 -7.20
N SER A 66 -39.65 -7.41 -5.95
CA SER A 66 -40.35 -6.68 -4.88
C SER A 66 -40.32 -5.16 -5.07
N LEU A 67 -39.25 -4.62 -5.66
CA LEU A 67 -39.12 -3.18 -5.93
C LEU A 67 -40.05 -2.71 -7.05
N VAL A 68 -40.30 -3.57 -8.04
CA VAL A 68 -41.15 -3.25 -9.19
C VAL A 68 -42.59 -3.74 -9.04
N GLU A 69 -42.96 -4.36 -7.91
CA GLU A 69 -44.26 -5.04 -7.70
C GLU A 69 -45.46 -4.12 -8.01
N ASP A 70 -45.47 -2.91 -7.45
CA ASP A 70 -46.59 -1.96 -7.60
C ASP A 70 -46.72 -1.38 -9.03
N GLU A 71 -45.60 -1.17 -9.73
CA GLU A 71 -45.59 -0.58 -11.09
C GLU A 71 -45.77 -1.65 -12.18
N ARG A 72 -45.29 -2.88 -11.92
CA ARG A 72 -45.35 -4.01 -12.87
C ARG A 72 -46.78 -4.34 -13.27
N ASP A 73 -47.70 -4.42 -12.32
CA ASP A 73 -49.08 -4.82 -12.59
C ASP A 73 -49.76 -3.86 -13.57
N ILE A 74 -49.50 -2.56 -13.47
CA ILE A 74 -50.07 -1.53 -14.34
C ILE A 74 -49.59 -1.69 -15.79
N TYR A 75 -48.29 -1.86 -16.00
CA TYR A 75 -47.73 -2.02 -17.36
C TYR A 75 -47.99 -3.41 -17.93
N GLN A 76 -48.06 -4.43 -17.08
CA GLN A 76 -48.41 -5.80 -17.48
C GLN A 76 -49.86 -5.88 -17.95
N GLU A 77 -50.80 -5.26 -17.24
CA GLU A 77 -52.20 -5.15 -17.68
C GLU A 77 -52.32 -4.42 -19.02
N ALA A 78 -51.58 -3.31 -19.20
CA ALA A 78 -51.58 -2.56 -20.46
C ALA A 78 -51.00 -3.35 -21.64
N TYR A 79 -49.95 -4.15 -21.40
CA TYR A 79 -49.39 -5.07 -22.40
C TYR A 79 -50.37 -6.20 -22.73
N ASP A 80 -50.98 -6.82 -21.72
CA ASP A 80 -51.92 -7.94 -21.90
C ASP A 80 -53.19 -7.50 -22.64
N GLU A 81 -53.67 -6.27 -22.44
CA GLU A 81 -54.78 -5.71 -23.21
C GLU A 81 -54.46 -5.60 -24.71
N GLU A 82 -53.29 -5.06 -25.07
CA GLU A 82 -52.85 -4.96 -26.46
C GLU A 82 -52.49 -6.33 -27.06
N LYS A 83 -51.97 -7.25 -26.25
CA LYS A 83 -51.71 -8.64 -26.67
C LYS A 83 -53.00 -9.36 -27.03
N ASN A 84 -54.07 -9.20 -26.24
CA ASN A 84 -55.38 -9.74 -26.59
C ASN A 84 -55.93 -9.17 -27.91
N LYS A 85 -55.68 -7.87 -28.21
CA LYS A 85 -56.04 -7.24 -29.49
C LYS A 85 -55.19 -7.77 -30.66
N PHE A 86 -53.91 -8.03 -30.42
CA PHE A 86 -53.01 -8.64 -31.40
C PHE A 86 -53.39 -10.10 -31.70
N ASP A 87 -53.62 -10.92 -30.67
CA ASP A 87 -54.01 -12.32 -30.78
C ASP A 87 -55.37 -12.48 -31.49
N ALA A 88 -56.29 -11.52 -31.32
CA ALA A 88 -57.55 -11.48 -32.07
C ALA A 88 -57.37 -11.25 -33.60
N ASN A 89 -56.20 -10.78 -34.04
CA ASN A 89 -55.82 -10.69 -35.46
C ASN A 89 -55.04 -11.92 -35.95
N GLY A 90 -54.95 -13.00 -35.16
CA GLY A 90 -54.17 -14.21 -35.48
C GLY A 90 -54.46 -14.79 -36.86
N ASP A 91 -55.74 -14.95 -37.24
CA ASP A 91 -56.12 -15.46 -38.57
C ASP A 91 -55.63 -14.56 -39.72
N LYS A 92 -55.60 -13.24 -39.50
CA LYS A 92 -55.13 -12.26 -40.47
C LYS A 92 -53.60 -12.28 -40.57
N LEU A 93 -52.91 -12.41 -39.44
CA LEU A 93 -51.47 -12.55 -39.36
C LEU A 93 -51.00 -13.84 -40.05
N ASP A 94 -51.67 -14.97 -39.81
CA ASP A 94 -51.38 -16.24 -40.48
C ASP A 94 -51.61 -16.15 -41.99
N SER A 95 -52.68 -15.47 -42.40
CA SER A 95 -52.94 -15.20 -43.82
C SER A 95 -51.86 -14.35 -44.47
N LEU A 96 -51.40 -13.29 -43.80
CA LEU A 96 -50.31 -12.43 -44.28
C LEU A 96 -48.95 -13.13 -44.26
N ASN A 97 -48.67 -13.98 -43.29
CA ASN A 97 -47.44 -14.78 -43.22
C ASN A 97 -47.39 -15.83 -44.34
N ASN A 98 -48.51 -16.51 -44.61
CA ASN A 98 -48.61 -17.43 -45.75
C ASN A 98 -48.43 -16.67 -47.08
N LEU A 99 -49.07 -15.50 -47.22
CA LEU A 99 -48.87 -14.63 -48.37
C LEU A 99 -47.40 -14.21 -48.50
N LEU A 100 -46.75 -13.85 -47.40
CA LEU A 100 -45.34 -13.45 -47.37
C LEU A 100 -44.41 -14.56 -47.85
N VAL A 101 -44.67 -15.81 -47.45
CA VAL A 101 -43.93 -16.99 -47.92
C VAL A 101 -44.10 -17.15 -49.43
N ASP A 102 -45.33 -17.03 -49.92
CA ASP A 102 -45.63 -17.15 -51.35
C ASP A 102 -44.97 -16.04 -52.17
N VAL A 103 -45.10 -14.78 -51.75
CA VAL A 103 -44.51 -13.63 -52.47
C VAL A 103 -42.99 -13.62 -52.39
N LYS A 104 -42.39 -14.09 -51.28
CA LYS A 104 -40.94 -14.30 -51.18
C LYS A 104 -40.45 -15.40 -52.12
N GLY A 105 -41.22 -16.47 -52.28
CA GLY A 105 -40.93 -17.52 -53.26
C GLY A 105 -40.95 -17.00 -54.70
N ILE A 106 -41.94 -16.16 -55.03
CA ILE A 106 -42.06 -15.50 -56.35
C ILE A 106 -40.89 -14.54 -56.57
N PHE A 107 -40.62 -13.64 -55.61
CA PHE A 107 -39.50 -12.70 -55.67
C PHE A 107 -38.16 -13.42 -55.81
N TYR A 108 -37.94 -14.50 -55.05
CA TYR A 108 -36.72 -15.29 -55.14
C TYR A 108 -36.52 -15.82 -56.56
N LYS A 109 -37.57 -16.37 -57.17
CA LYS A 109 -37.51 -16.83 -58.57
C LYS A 109 -37.21 -15.68 -59.53
N SER A 110 -37.96 -14.57 -59.48
CA SER A 110 -37.76 -13.40 -60.34
C SER A 110 -36.37 -12.78 -60.19
N ASN A 111 -35.82 -12.78 -58.97
CA ASN A 111 -34.47 -12.33 -58.68
C ASN A 111 -33.41 -13.29 -59.24
N MET A 112 -33.60 -14.60 -59.11
CA MET A 112 -32.70 -15.58 -59.71
C MET A 112 -32.73 -15.52 -61.23
N ASP A 113 -33.91 -15.40 -61.86
CA ASP A 113 -34.06 -15.25 -63.31
C ASP A 113 -33.34 -13.98 -63.81
N TYR A 114 -33.49 -12.85 -63.10
CA TYR A 114 -32.73 -11.62 -63.38
C TYR A 114 -31.22 -11.81 -63.22
N LEU A 115 -30.75 -12.43 -62.13
CA LEU A 115 -29.32 -12.63 -61.87
C LEU A 115 -28.66 -13.58 -62.88
N PHE A 116 -29.33 -14.66 -63.26
CA PHE A 116 -28.84 -15.58 -64.28
C PHE A 116 -28.74 -14.89 -65.64
N PHE A 117 -29.80 -14.18 -66.05
CA PHE A 117 -29.77 -13.48 -67.34
C PHE A 117 -28.81 -12.29 -67.35
N LYS A 118 -28.59 -11.64 -66.20
CA LYS A 118 -27.54 -10.63 -66.04
C LYS A 118 -26.16 -11.22 -66.31
N ALA A 119 -25.86 -12.40 -65.75
CA ALA A 119 -24.58 -13.07 -66.00
C ALA A 119 -24.39 -13.39 -67.49
N GLU A 120 -25.43 -13.84 -68.20
CA GLU A 120 -25.39 -14.04 -69.65
C GLU A 120 -25.17 -12.72 -70.42
N SER A 121 -25.84 -11.63 -70.00
CA SER A 121 -25.65 -10.31 -70.60
C SER A 121 -24.25 -9.74 -70.34
N ASP A 122 -23.68 -10.00 -69.16
CA ASP A 122 -22.32 -9.60 -68.80
C ASP A 122 -21.27 -10.41 -69.58
N GLN A 123 -21.53 -11.69 -69.85
CA GLN A 123 -20.71 -12.49 -70.77
C GLN A 123 -20.71 -11.87 -72.18
N LYS A 124 -21.89 -11.52 -72.72
CA LYS A 124 -22.01 -10.86 -74.04
C LYS A 124 -21.30 -9.51 -74.07
N LYS A 125 -21.40 -8.74 -72.98
CA LYS A 125 -20.65 -7.50 -72.80
C LYS A 125 -19.15 -7.74 -72.86
N TYR A 126 -18.64 -8.70 -72.11
CA TYR A 126 -17.21 -9.05 -72.11
C TYR A 126 -16.72 -9.46 -73.50
N LEU A 127 -17.51 -10.27 -74.23
CA LEU A 127 -17.18 -10.67 -75.61
C LEU A 127 -17.14 -9.46 -76.55
N TYR A 128 -18.11 -8.54 -76.44
CA TYR A 128 -18.10 -7.29 -77.21
C TYR A 128 -16.93 -6.36 -76.83
N GLU A 129 -16.61 -6.22 -75.54
CA GLU A 129 -15.45 -5.47 -75.07
C GLU A 129 -14.13 -6.10 -75.52
N THR A 130 -14.07 -7.43 -75.62
CA THR A 130 -12.93 -8.17 -76.17
C THR A 130 -12.76 -7.91 -77.68
N GLU A 131 -13.86 -7.87 -78.44
CA GLU A 131 -13.82 -7.46 -79.86
C GLU A 131 -13.35 -6.00 -80.02
N LEU A 132 -13.81 -5.10 -79.16
CA LEU A 132 -13.35 -3.72 -79.13
C LEU A 132 -11.85 -3.61 -78.82
N ALA A 133 -11.37 -4.36 -77.82
CA ALA A 133 -9.96 -4.38 -77.44
C ALA A 133 -9.05 -4.95 -78.55
N HIS A 134 -9.45 -6.05 -79.20
CA HIS A 134 -8.70 -6.62 -80.32
C HIS A 134 -8.73 -5.76 -81.59
N SER A 135 -9.76 -4.92 -81.77
CA SER A 135 -9.80 -3.95 -82.88
C SER A 135 -8.79 -2.81 -82.74
N HIS A 136 -8.12 -2.66 -81.59
CA HIS A 136 -7.07 -1.65 -81.36
C HIS A 136 -5.63 -2.15 -81.59
N ASP A 137 -5.40 -3.47 -81.70
CA ASP A 137 -4.05 -4.06 -81.84
C ASP A 137 -3.67 -4.38 -83.31
N GLU A 138 -4.62 -4.43 -84.25
CA GLU A 138 -4.33 -4.72 -85.66
C GLU A 138 -4.59 -3.52 -86.57
N ASP A 139 -3.49 -2.98 -87.09
CA ASP A 139 -3.42 -1.87 -88.05
C ASP A 139 -3.83 -2.34 -89.46
N HIS A 140 -5.11 -2.72 -89.64
CA HIS A 140 -5.67 -2.96 -90.96
C HIS A 140 -7.15 -2.56 -91.08
N HIS A 141 -7.37 -1.61 -91.99
CA HIS A 141 -8.66 -1.18 -92.50
C HIS A 141 -9.56 -2.35 -92.97
N ASN A 142 -10.64 -2.65 -92.24
CA ASN A 142 -11.93 -3.03 -92.83
C ASN A 142 -13.07 -2.90 -91.81
N HIS A 143 -14.21 -2.38 -92.27
CA HIS A 143 -15.46 -2.38 -91.51
C HIS A 143 -15.97 -3.83 -91.36
N GLU A 144 -15.69 -4.48 -90.24
CA GLU A 144 -16.43 -5.66 -89.80
C GLU A 144 -17.45 -5.27 -88.72
N GLU A 145 -18.69 -5.74 -88.88
CA GLU A 145 -19.73 -5.65 -87.85
C GLU A 145 -19.27 -6.40 -86.60
N TYR A 146 -19.17 -5.72 -85.46
CA TYR A 146 -18.96 -6.36 -84.16
C TYR A 146 -20.05 -7.41 -83.93
N LYS A 147 -19.66 -8.68 -83.92
CA LYS A 147 -20.59 -9.81 -83.90
C LYS A 147 -21.44 -9.80 -82.64
N TYR A 148 -20.87 -9.42 -81.50
CA TYR A 148 -21.55 -9.45 -80.20
C TYR A 148 -22.25 -8.13 -79.83
N LYS A 149 -22.11 -7.07 -80.62
CA LYS A 149 -22.74 -5.76 -80.32
C LYS A 149 -24.27 -5.85 -80.31
N ASN A 150 -24.86 -6.37 -81.39
CA ASN A 150 -26.32 -6.51 -81.48
C ASN A 150 -26.85 -7.52 -80.45
N GLU A 151 -26.07 -8.56 -80.14
CA GLU A 151 -26.45 -9.55 -79.12
C GLU A 151 -26.48 -8.95 -77.71
N TYR A 152 -25.51 -8.09 -77.38
CA TYR A 152 -25.46 -7.36 -76.10
C TYR A 152 -26.55 -6.28 -76.02
N GLU A 153 -26.72 -5.47 -77.06
CA GLU A 153 -27.77 -4.43 -77.09
C GLU A 153 -29.18 -5.05 -76.97
N THR A 154 -29.40 -6.21 -77.59
CA THR A 154 -30.67 -6.95 -77.45
C THR A 154 -30.82 -7.55 -76.04
N SER A 155 -29.75 -8.07 -75.44
CA SER A 155 -29.83 -8.63 -74.08
C SER A 155 -30.12 -7.55 -73.03
N LEU A 156 -29.71 -6.30 -73.23
CA LEU A 156 -30.06 -5.21 -72.32
C LEU A 156 -31.57 -4.94 -72.23
N VAL A 157 -32.32 -5.14 -73.32
CA VAL A 157 -33.78 -4.96 -73.33
C VAL A 157 -34.45 -6.03 -72.45
N THR A 158 -34.11 -7.30 -72.66
CA THR A 158 -34.65 -8.41 -71.85
C THR A 158 -34.20 -8.33 -70.39
N LEU A 159 -32.97 -7.86 -70.13
CA LEU A 159 -32.48 -7.63 -68.77
C LEU A 159 -33.31 -6.56 -68.03
N GLN A 160 -33.68 -5.48 -68.74
CA GLN A 160 -34.54 -4.43 -68.19
C GLN A 160 -35.96 -4.94 -67.91
N GLU A 161 -36.51 -5.80 -68.76
CA GLU A 161 -37.81 -6.45 -68.52
C GLU A 161 -37.79 -7.32 -67.26
N LEU A 162 -36.77 -8.19 -67.11
CA LEU A 162 -36.60 -9.03 -65.93
C LEU A 162 -36.38 -8.21 -64.65
N LYS A 163 -35.64 -7.10 -64.75
CA LYS A 163 -35.43 -6.17 -63.63
C LYS A 163 -36.76 -5.58 -63.14
N LEU A 164 -37.63 -5.14 -64.05
CA LEU A 164 -38.95 -4.59 -63.69
C LEU A 164 -39.85 -5.63 -63.04
N ILE A 165 -39.78 -6.89 -63.48
CA ILE A 165 -40.50 -8.02 -62.84
C ILE A 165 -39.97 -8.23 -61.41
N LYS A 166 -38.65 -8.29 -61.24
CA LYS A 166 -38.00 -8.40 -59.92
C LYS A 166 -38.43 -7.26 -58.98
N GLU A 167 -38.34 -6.00 -59.42
CA GLU A 167 -38.70 -4.83 -58.60
C GLU A 167 -40.20 -4.81 -58.23
N LYS A 168 -41.07 -5.28 -59.13
CA LYS A 168 -42.50 -5.40 -58.84
C LYS A 168 -42.76 -6.44 -57.74
N ASP A 169 -42.12 -7.61 -57.82
CA ASP A 169 -42.29 -8.67 -56.84
C ASP A 169 -41.64 -8.31 -55.49
N GLU A 170 -40.50 -7.60 -55.52
CA GLU A 170 -39.84 -7.02 -54.35
C GLU A 170 -40.74 -6.04 -53.60
N LYS A 171 -41.42 -5.17 -54.34
CA LYS A 171 -42.38 -4.22 -53.77
C LYS A 171 -43.51 -4.93 -53.03
N LEU A 172 -44.01 -6.04 -53.59
CA LEU A 172 -45.10 -6.81 -52.96
C LEU A 172 -44.65 -7.49 -51.65
N VAL A 173 -43.40 -7.95 -51.59
CA VAL A 173 -42.78 -8.45 -50.35
C VAL A 173 -42.73 -7.34 -49.29
N LEU A 174 -42.25 -6.15 -49.66
CA LEU A 174 -42.12 -5.01 -48.74
C LEU A 174 -43.49 -4.53 -48.24
N GLU A 175 -44.50 -4.43 -49.10
CA GLU A 175 -45.87 -4.06 -48.71
C GLU A 175 -46.46 -5.08 -47.72
N THR A 176 -46.25 -6.38 -47.95
CA THR A 176 -46.72 -7.45 -47.06
C THR A 176 -45.99 -7.41 -45.71
N GLU A 177 -44.68 -7.16 -45.69
CA GLU A 177 -43.89 -6.99 -44.46
C GLU A 177 -44.31 -5.75 -43.66
N GLU A 178 -44.65 -4.65 -44.34
CA GLU A 178 -45.13 -3.42 -43.70
C GLU A 178 -46.50 -3.61 -43.05
N GLU A 179 -47.42 -4.35 -43.70
CA GLU A 179 -48.71 -4.71 -43.11
C GLU A 179 -48.56 -5.59 -41.86
N ILE A 180 -47.66 -6.57 -41.89
CA ILE A 180 -47.34 -7.42 -40.73
C ILE A 180 -46.75 -6.58 -39.59
N LYS A 181 -45.82 -5.67 -39.90
CA LYS A 181 -45.19 -4.78 -38.92
C LYS A 181 -46.20 -3.82 -38.29
N ASN A 182 -47.13 -3.28 -39.06
CA ASN A 182 -48.18 -2.39 -38.54
C ASN A 182 -49.12 -3.12 -37.57
N LEU A 183 -49.40 -4.41 -37.78
CA LEU A 183 -50.21 -5.21 -36.87
C LEU A 183 -49.54 -5.41 -35.50
N SER A 184 -48.21 -5.50 -35.43
CA SER A 184 -47.47 -5.68 -34.17
C SER A 184 -46.93 -4.38 -33.55
N SER A 185 -47.04 -3.24 -34.24
CA SER A 185 -46.43 -1.97 -33.79
C SER A 185 -46.91 -1.48 -32.44
N ASN A 186 -48.22 -1.53 -32.16
CA ASN A 186 -48.78 -1.06 -30.87
C ASN A 186 -48.42 -2.00 -29.73
N LEU A 187 -48.47 -3.31 -29.98
CA LEU A 187 -47.99 -4.33 -29.04
C LEU A 187 -46.51 -4.11 -28.72
N LYS A 188 -45.69 -3.81 -29.73
CA LYS A 188 -44.27 -3.56 -29.57
C LYS A 188 -43.97 -2.33 -28.72
N VAL A 189 -44.73 -1.24 -28.87
CA VAL A 189 -44.60 -0.05 -28.03
C VAL A 189 -44.90 -0.37 -26.56
N LYS A 190 -45.96 -1.13 -26.27
CA LYS A 190 -46.30 -1.55 -24.90
C LYS A 190 -45.32 -2.56 -24.32
N GLU A 191 -44.80 -3.46 -25.14
CA GLU A 191 -43.71 -4.37 -24.78
C GLU A 191 -42.43 -3.59 -24.40
N ASP A 192 -42.07 -2.57 -25.18
CA ASP A 192 -40.88 -1.74 -24.94
C ASP A 192 -41.05 -0.85 -23.68
N GLU A 193 -42.27 -0.35 -23.42
CA GLU A 193 -42.61 0.33 -22.16
C GLU A 193 -42.46 -0.61 -20.96
N LEU A 194 -43.02 -1.82 -21.01
CA LEU A 194 -42.91 -2.85 -19.96
C LEU A 194 -41.45 -3.27 -19.72
N ASN A 195 -40.70 -3.52 -20.80
CA ASN A 195 -39.30 -3.93 -20.75
C ASN A 195 -38.37 -2.85 -20.19
N LYS A 196 -38.75 -1.57 -20.24
CA LYS A 196 -37.97 -0.48 -19.64
C LYS A 196 -37.94 -0.59 -18.11
N TYR A 197 -39.06 -0.99 -17.50
CA TYR A 197 -39.20 -1.15 -16.05
C TYR A 197 -38.74 -2.54 -15.58
N LEU A 198 -39.04 -3.60 -16.35
CA LEU A 198 -38.58 -4.95 -16.08
C LEU A 198 -37.15 -5.22 -16.59
N LYS A 199 -36.37 -4.18 -16.92
CA LYS A 199 -35.05 -4.37 -17.53
C LYS A 199 -34.11 -5.18 -16.62
N GLN A 200 -34.05 -4.84 -15.34
CA GLN A 200 -33.20 -5.56 -14.39
C GLN A 200 -33.73 -6.97 -14.08
N VAL A 201 -35.05 -7.10 -13.89
CA VAL A 201 -35.74 -8.39 -13.73
C VAL A 201 -35.49 -9.32 -14.92
N SER A 202 -35.73 -8.86 -16.15
CA SER A 202 -35.50 -9.64 -17.37
C SER A 202 -34.02 -10.00 -17.59
N LEU A 203 -33.09 -9.10 -17.24
CA LEU A 203 -31.66 -9.41 -17.25
C LEU A 203 -31.30 -10.53 -16.26
N LEU A 204 -31.86 -10.49 -15.05
CA LEU A 204 -31.66 -11.54 -14.04
C LEU A 204 -32.33 -12.86 -14.45
N GLU A 205 -33.54 -12.85 -14.99
CA GLU A 205 -34.22 -14.04 -15.52
C GLU A 205 -33.44 -14.69 -16.68
N MET A 206 -32.93 -13.88 -17.62
CA MET A 206 -32.06 -14.36 -18.69
C MET A 206 -30.73 -14.91 -18.15
N LYS A 207 -30.17 -14.28 -17.11
CA LYS A 207 -28.95 -14.77 -16.43
C LYS A 207 -29.21 -16.12 -15.77
N ILE A 208 -30.34 -16.28 -15.07
CA ILE A 208 -30.77 -17.54 -14.45
C ILE A 208 -31.01 -18.62 -15.52
N GLN A 209 -31.68 -18.31 -16.64
CA GLN A 209 -31.86 -19.29 -17.74
C GLN A 209 -30.54 -19.77 -18.35
N LYS A 210 -29.49 -18.95 -18.31
CA LYS A 210 -28.13 -19.34 -18.74
C LYS A 210 -27.37 -20.12 -17.67
N LEU A 211 -27.53 -19.78 -16.39
CA LEU A 211 -26.80 -20.39 -15.28
C LEU A 211 -27.45 -21.69 -14.77
N ASP A 212 -28.77 -21.81 -14.74
CA ASP A 212 -29.49 -22.98 -14.24
C ASP A 212 -29.89 -23.94 -15.39
N ARG A 213 -29.26 -25.12 -15.40
CA ARG A 213 -29.53 -26.18 -16.38
C ARG A 213 -30.98 -26.70 -16.31
N SER A 214 -31.63 -26.65 -15.15
CA SER A 214 -33.00 -27.15 -14.97
C SER A 214 -34.05 -26.26 -15.64
N LYS A 215 -33.72 -24.98 -15.87
CA LYS A 215 -34.57 -23.98 -16.53
C LYS A 215 -34.30 -23.82 -18.03
N MET A 216 -33.36 -24.60 -18.59
CA MET A 216 -33.07 -24.64 -20.03
C MET A 216 -34.06 -25.50 -20.82
N SER A 217 -34.20 -25.25 -22.12
CA SER A 217 -35.00 -26.11 -23.00
C SER A 217 -34.44 -27.54 -23.07
N PHE A 218 -35.32 -28.54 -23.21
CA PHE A 218 -34.95 -29.97 -23.27
C PHE A 218 -33.91 -30.29 -24.37
N VAL A 219 -33.97 -29.59 -25.51
CA VAL A 219 -33.00 -29.74 -26.60
C VAL A 219 -31.61 -29.23 -26.21
N ASN A 220 -31.55 -28.12 -25.46
CA ASN A 220 -30.29 -27.56 -24.97
C ASN A 220 -29.69 -28.42 -23.84
N GLN A 221 -30.52 -29.02 -22.99
CA GLN A 221 -30.07 -29.97 -21.96
C GLN A 221 -29.38 -31.19 -22.58
N ILE A 222 -29.94 -31.77 -23.65
CA ILE A 222 -29.32 -32.89 -24.37
C ILE A 222 -28.06 -32.44 -25.13
N GLY A 223 -28.08 -31.25 -25.73
CA GLY A 223 -26.92 -30.67 -26.42
C GLY A 223 -25.71 -30.48 -25.51
N ASP A 224 -25.91 -30.00 -24.29
CA ASP A 224 -24.85 -29.83 -23.30
C ASP A 224 -24.29 -31.18 -22.81
N ILE A 225 -25.14 -32.20 -22.59
CA ILE A 225 -24.68 -33.55 -22.20
C ILE A 225 -23.78 -34.18 -23.27
N VAL A 226 -24.10 -33.96 -24.55
CA VAL A 226 -23.30 -34.48 -25.67
C VAL A 226 -21.99 -33.69 -25.84
N ARG A 227 -21.99 -32.38 -25.56
CA ARG A 227 -20.78 -31.53 -25.57
C ARG A 227 -19.82 -31.88 -24.43
N ASP A 228 -20.34 -32.21 -23.25
CA ASP A 228 -19.57 -32.58 -22.06
C ASP A 228 -18.91 -34.00 -22.19
N LEU A 229 -19.12 -34.73 -23.29
CA LEU A 229 -18.48 -36.03 -23.54
C LEU A 229 -16.98 -35.88 -23.89
N PRO A 230 -16.13 -36.83 -23.45
CA PRO A 230 -14.72 -36.86 -23.85
C PRO A 230 -14.59 -36.81 -25.39
N ILE A 231 -13.64 -36.02 -25.90
CA ILE A 231 -13.37 -35.73 -27.34
C ILE A 231 -14.26 -34.62 -27.95
N ILE A 232 -15.54 -34.50 -27.60
CA ILE A 232 -16.39 -33.41 -28.11
C ILE A 232 -16.10 -32.11 -27.35
N ASP A 233 -15.84 -32.20 -26.03
CA ASP A 233 -15.42 -31.09 -25.17
C ASP A 233 -14.15 -30.39 -25.70
N PHE A 234 -13.26 -31.11 -26.40
CA PHE A 234 -12.04 -30.53 -26.98
C PHE A 234 -12.31 -29.50 -28.10
N LEU A 235 -13.44 -29.62 -28.82
CA LEU A 235 -13.75 -28.75 -29.95
C LEU A 235 -14.38 -27.41 -29.52
N ASP A 236 -15.14 -27.40 -28.42
CA ASP A 236 -15.82 -26.22 -27.87
C ASP A 236 -16.15 -26.45 -26.37
N PRO A 237 -15.14 -26.35 -25.48
CA PRO A 237 -15.30 -26.72 -24.07
C PRO A 237 -16.19 -25.72 -23.34
N TYR A 238 -17.17 -26.23 -22.61
CA TYR A 238 -18.08 -25.40 -21.82
C TYR A 238 -17.38 -24.82 -20.59
N TYR A 239 -16.58 -25.63 -19.90
CA TYR A 239 -15.70 -25.22 -18.81
C TYR A 239 -14.28 -25.09 -19.35
N LYS A 240 -13.71 -23.90 -19.26
CA LYS A 240 -12.42 -23.57 -19.86
C LYS A 240 -11.47 -22.97 -18.84
N VAL A 241 -10.18 -23.18 -19.06
CA VAL A 241 -9.14 -22.48 -18.31
C VAL A 241 -9.23 -20.99 -18.65
N HIS A 242 -9.46 -20.17 -17.64
CA HIS A 242 -9.38 -18.72 -17.76
C HIS A 242 -7.90 -18.33 -17.66
N GLN A 243 -7.39 -17.67 -18.70
CA GLN A 243 -5.98 -17.31 -18.79
C GLN A 243 -5.82 -15.82 -19.04
N ILE A 244 -5.02 -15.18 -18.19
CA ILE A 244 -4.65 -13.78 -18.27
C ILE A 244 -3.16 -13.70 -18.57
N VAL A 245 -2.79 -12.87 -19.55
CA VAL A 245 -1.39 -12.67 -19.93
C VAL A 245 -0.97 -11.29 -19.45
N ALA A 246 -0.26 -11.25 -18.31
CA ALA A 246 0.29 -10.03 -17.76
C ALA A 246 1.59 -9.69 -18.51
N HIS A 247 1.48 -8.83 -19.53
CA HIS A 247 2.59 -8.50 -20.44
C HIS A 247 3.79 -7.85 -19.75
N ASP A 248 3.50 -7.08 -18.72
CA ASP A 248 4.42 -6.20 -18.01
C ASP A 248 5.01 -6.84 -16.75
N VAL A 249 4.42 -7.96 -16.30
CA VAL A 249 4.95 -8.83 -15.24
C VAL A 249 5.79 -9.92 -15.89
N LYS A 250 7.10 -9.93 -15.65
CA LYS A 250 8.02 -10.86 -16.32
C LYS A 250 8.78 -11.72 -15.32
N TYR A 251 9.04 -12.95 -15.72
CA TYR A 251 9.89 -13.86 -14.97
C TYR A 251 10.94 -14.50 -15.89
N ASP A 252 12.08 -14.84 -15.31
CA ASP A 252 13.22 -15.38 -16.06
C ASP A 252 13.06 -16.91 -16.23
N VAL A 253 12.96 -17.35 -17.48
CA VAL A 253 12.97 -18.78 -17.87
C VAL A 253 14.23 -19.05 -18.67
N ASN A 254 15.22 -19.71 -18.07
CA ASN A 254 16.45 -20.13 -18.74
C ASN A 254 17.08 -19.00 -19.59
N PHE A 255 17.33 -17.84 -18.97
CA PHE A 255 17.93 -16.64 -19.58
C PHE A 255 17.02 -15.86 -20.56
N ALA A 256 15.74 -16.20 -20.68
CA ALA A 256 14.75 -15.43 -21.42
C ALA A 256 13.68 -14.87 -20.48
N SER A 257 13.41 -13.56 -20.61
CA SER A 257 12.34 -12.88 -19.87
C SER A 257 11.02 -13.06 -20.63
N VAL A 258 10.05 -13.70 -20.00
CA VAL A 258 8.73 -14.02 -20.61
C VAL A 258 7.60 -13.42 -19.77
N PRO A 259 6.51 -12.95 -20.40
CA PRO A 259 5.31 -12.52 -19.69
C PRO A 259 4.73 -13.62 -18.78
N SER A 260 4.23 -13.22 -17.61
CA SER A 260 3.50 -14.12 -16.74
C SER A 260 2.15 -14.48 -17.35
N VAL A 261 1.75 -15.73 -17.15
CA VAL A 261 0.50 -16.29 -17.66
C VAL A 261 -0.25 -16.87 -16.47
N ASP A 262 -1.26 -16.12 -16.03
CA ASP A 262 -2.04 -16.38 -14.82
C ASP A 262 -3.32 -17.15 -15.14
N ARG A 263 -3.63 -18.16 -14.32
CA ARG A 263 -4.81 -19.02 -14.46
C ARG A 263 -5.64 -19.12 -13.20
N CYS A 264 -5.36 -18.31 -12.18
CA CYS A 264 -6.03 -18.36 -10.88
C CYS A 264 -7.56 -18.18 -11.00
N THR A 265 -8.02 -17.35 -11.95
CA THR A 265 -9.45 -17.14 -12.25
C THR A 265 -10.14 -18.34 -12.89
N SER A 266 -9.43 -19.44 -13.14
CA SER A 266 -10.07 -20.72 -13.51
C SER A 266 -10.85 -21.33 -12.34
N CYS A 267 -10.44 -21.04 -11.10
CA CYS A 267 -11.11 -21.48 -9.87
C CYS A 267 -11.66 -20.29 -9.04
N HIS A 268 -10.93 -19.18 -8.96
CA HIS A 268 -11.34 -17.96 -8.24
C HIS A 268 -12.25 -17.06 -9.09
N LEU A 269 -13.42 -17.56 -9.46
CA LEU A 269 -14.30 -16.94 -10.46
C LEU A 269 -15.07 -15.69 -9.98
N GLY A 270 -15.26 -15.51 -8.67
CA GLY A 270 -15.99 -14.36 -8.11
C GLY A 270 -15.10 -13.19 -7.70
N ILE A 271 -13.78 -13.29 -7.93
CA ILE A 271 -12.78 -12.41 -7.32
C ILE A 271 -12.93 -10.92 -7.69
N ASP A 272 -13.42 -10.60 -8.88
CA ASP A 272 -13.64 -9.23 -9.38
C ASP A 272 -15.09 -8.76 -9.29
N ASN A 273 -16.00 -9.61 -8.80
CA ASN A 273 -17.43 -9.38 -8.86
C ASN A 273 -17.98 -9.07 -7.46
N PRO A 274 -18.55 -7.87 -7.20
CA PRO A 274 -19.06 -7.48 -5.89
C PRO A 274 -20.26 -8.32 -5.40
N ASP A 275 -20.89 -9.12 -6.28
CA ASP A 275 -22.03 -9.96 -5.92
C ASP A 275 -21.65 -11.17 -5.04
N PHE A 276 -20.35 -11.46 -4.90
CA PHE A 276 -19.83 -12.65 -4.24
C PHE A 276 -19.05 -12.34 -2.96
N VAL A 277 -19.27 -11.19 -2.32
CA VAL A 277 -18.55 -10.79 -1.10
C VAL A 277 -18.79 -11.79 0.04
N ASP A 278 -20.01 -12.33 0.15
CA ASP A 278 -20.38 -13.32 1.18
C ASP A 278 -20.23 -14.77 0.70
N ALA A 279 -19.68 -14.99 -0.50
CA ALA A 279 -19.47 -16.34 -1.02
C ALA A 279 -18.35 -17.07 -0.25
N PRO A 280 -18.44 -18.40 -0.10
CA PRO A 280 -17.35 -19.18 0.49
C PRO A 280 -16.10 -19.17 -0.40
N GLN A 281 -14.92 -19.29 0.21
CA GLN A 281 -13.67 -19.49 -0.53
C GLN A 281 -13.75 -20.79 -1.38
N PRO A 282 -13.28 -20.79 -2.64
CA PRO A 282 -12.47 -19.76 -3.30
C PRO A 282 -13.26 -18.71 -4.11
N TYR A 283 -14.58 -18.64 -3.98
CA TYR A 283 -15.45 -17.80 -4.82
C TYR A 283 -15.64 -16.37 -4.30
N THR A 284 -15.10 -16.06 -3.12
CA THR A 284 -15.23 -14.76 -2.47
C THR A 284 -14.60 -13.64 -3.31
N THR A 285 -15.27 -12.49 -3.35
CA THR A 285 -14.75 -11.25 -3.95
C THR A 285 -13.47 -10.77 -3.26
N HIS A 286 -12.59 -10.09 -4.00
CA HIS A 286 -11.41 -9.46 -3.43
C HIS A 286 -11.81 -8.40 -2.38
N PRO A 287 -11.19 -8.36 -1.18
CA PRO A 287 -11.61 -7.47 -0.09
C PRO A 287 -11.54 -5.96 -0.40
N ARG A 288 -10.72 -5.57 -1.37
CA ARG A 288 -10.46 -4.17 -1.78
C ARG A 288 -10.54 -4.06 -3.30
N LEU A 289 -11.75 -4.06 -3.87
CA LEU A 289 -11.98 -3.92 -5.31
C LEU A 289 -11.63 -2.52 -5.84
N ASP A 290 -11.69 -1.50 -4.99
CA ASP A 290 -11.26 -0.14 -5.28
C ASP A 290 -9.76 -0.07 -5.60
N LEU A 291 -8.96 -0.87 -4.90
CA LEU A 291 -7.51 -0.88 -5.03
C LEU A 291 -6.99 -1.98 -5.94
N TYR A 292 -7.67 -3.13 -6.04
CA TYR A 292 -7.19 -4.30 -6.79
C TYR A 292 -8.24 -4.92 -7.72
N VAL A 293 -7.75 -5.58 -8.77
CA VAL A 293 -8.43 -6.49 -9.72
C VAL A 293 -9.57 -5.91 -10.56
N SER A 294 -10.32 -4.93 -10.06
CA SER A 294 -11.41 -4.31 -10.82
C SER A 294 -10.88 -3.48 -11.99
N SER A 295 -11.74 -3.20 -12.98
CA SER A 295 -11.37 -2.41 -14.16
C SER A 295 -11.12 -0.93 -13.87
N SER A 296 -11.64 -0.42 -12.75
CA SER A 296 -11.42 0.96 -12.27
C SER A 296 -10.28 1.07 -11.26
N SER A 297 -9.74 -0.06 -10.80
CA SER A 297 -8.67 -0.10 -9.81
C SER A 297 -7.34 0.33 -10.44
N PRO A 298 -6.42 0.92 -9.65
CA PRO A 298 -5.04 1.16 -10.07
C PRO A 298 -4.25 -0.12 -10.41
N HIS A 299 -4.69 -1.27 -9.88
CA HIS A 299 -4.09 -2.60 -10.07
C HIS A 299 -5.07 -3.54 -10.77
N THR A 300 -5.39 -3.25 -12.02
CA THR A 300 -6.35 -4.05 -12.79
C THR A 300 -5.86 -5.47 -13.02
N MET A 301 -6.78 -6.44 -13.06
CA MET A 301 -6.42 -7.85 -13.18
C MET A 301 -5.70 -8.19 -14.49
N ASP A 302 -6.05 -7.53 -15.60
CA ASP A 302 -5.47 -7.76 -16.92
C ASP A 302 -3.99 -7.32 -17.00
N GLN A 303 -3.62 -6.28 -16.24
CA GLN A 303 -2.25 -5.77 -16.21
C GLN A 303 -1.37 -6.56 -15.23
N PHE A 304 -1.88 -6.81 -14.02
CA PHE A 304 -1.07 -7.35 -12.93
C PHE A 304 -1.20 -8.87 -12.76
N GLY A 305 -2.35 -9.48 -13.08
CA GLY A 305 -2.66 -10.86 -12.70
C GLY A 305 -2.64 -11.09 -11.18
N CYS A 306 -2.80 -12.33 -10.73
CA CYS A 306 -2.83 -12.68 -9.31
C CYS A 306 -1.42 -12.97 -8.76
N THR A 307 -0.60 -13.64 -9.56
CA THR A 307 0.75 -14.09 -9.18
C THR A 307 1.77 -12.99 -8.98
N SER A 308 1.55 -11.78 -9.53
CA SER A 308 2.37 -10.60 -9.22
C SER A 308 2.31 -10.21 -7.74
N CYS A 309 1.15 -10.45 -7.10
CA CYS A 309 0.89 -10.10 -5.70
C CYS A 309 1.03 -11.33 -4.79
N HIS A 310 0.52 -12.49 -5.21
CA HIS A 310 0.47 -13.70 -4.38
C HIS A 310 1.63 -14.67 -4.61
N ALA A 311 2.46 -14.47 -5.63
CA ALA A 311 3.45 -15.45 -6.11
C ALA A 311 2.79 -16.80 -6.50
N GLY A 312 3.54 -17.89 -6.46
CA GLY A 312 3.07 -19.22 -6.82
C GLY A 312 3.27 -19.56 -8.30
N ARG A 313 2.62 -20.64 -8.74
CA ARG A 313 2.77 -21.14 -10.10
C ARG A 313 1.59 -20.70 -10.96
N ALA A 314 1.75 -19.58 -11.66
CA ALA A 314 0.71 -18.91 -12.46
C ALA A 314 -0.04 -19.82 -13.44
N ARG A 315 0.63 -20.86 -13.98
CA ARG A 315 0.03 -21.81 -14.93
C ARG A 315 -0.62 -23.03 -14.30
N GLY A 316 -0.62 -23.13 -12.96
CA GLY A 316 -1.30 -24.20 -12.23
C GLY A 316 -2.80 -24.18 -12.49
N THR A 317 -3.41 -25.36 -12.50
CA THR A 317 -4.85 -25.57 -12.72
C THR A 317 -5.47 -26.50 -11.68
N SER A 318 -4.72 -26.77 -10.61
CA SER A 318 -5.10 -27.62 -9.48
C SER A 318 -4.65 -26.93 -8.19
N PHE A 319 -5.20 -27.32 -7.05
CA PHE A 319 -4.84 -26.73 -5.76
C PHE A 319 -3.33 -26.86 -5.50
N ILE A 320 -2.77 -28.06 -5.66
CA ILE A 320 -1.35 -28.31 -5.44
C ILE A 320 -0.50 -27.66 -6.53
N SER A 321 -0.86 -27.81 -7.82
CA SER A 321 -0.02 -27.34 -8.94
C SER A 321 0.16 -25.83 -8.97
N SER A 322 -0.79 -25.07 -8.42
CA SER A 322 -0.69 -23.61 -8.26
C SER A 322 0.27 -23.19 -7.14
N SER A 323 0.80 -24.16 -6.39
CA SER A 323 1.75 -23.98 -5.28
C SER A 323 1.17 -23.20 -4.11
N HIS A 324 -0.10 -23.46 -3.75
CA HIS A 324 -0.68 -22.90 -2.52
C HIS A 324 0.16 -23.31 -1.31
N THR A 325 0.40 -22.36 -0.41
CA THR A 325 1.23 -22.56 0.78
C THR A 325 0.38 -22.31 2.03
N PRO A 326 0.34 -23.26 2.98
CA PRO A 326 -0.36 -23.06 4.23
C PRO A 326 0.32 -21.98 5.06
N GLY A 327 -0.48 -21.21 5.81
CA GLY A 327 -0.03 -20.16 6.72
C GLY A 327 0.25 -20.64 8.15
N SER A 328 -0.21 -21.84 8.53
CA SER A 328 0.04 -22.44 9.84
C SER A 328 0.20 -23.95 9.75
N LYS A 329 0.63 -24.58 10.86
CA LYS A 329 0.80 -26.03 10.93
C LYS A 329 -0.53 -26.77 10.91
N GLU A 330 -1.53 -26.21 11.59
CA GLU A 330 -2.90 -26.72 11.62
C GLU A 330 -3.52 -26.70 10.22
N GLN A 331 -3.32 -25.60 9.49
CA GLN A 331 -3.79 -25.49 8.10
C GLN A 331 -3.05 -26.47 7.18
N GLU A 332 -1.74 -26.67 7.36
CA GLU A 332 -0.98 -27.68 6.62
C GLU A 332 -1.58 -29.07 6.81
N ASP A 333 -1.91 -29.44 8.05
CA ASP A 333 -2.45 -30.75 8.37
C ASP A 333 -3.91 -30.90 7.89
N GLU A 334 -4.73 -29.84 7.97
CA GLU A 334 -6.06 -29.79 7.34
C GLU A 334 -5.96 -29.98 5.82
N TRP A 335 -5.05 -29.29 5.14
CA TRP A 335 -4.91 -29.36 3.69
C TRP A 335 -4.37 -30.71 3.21
N LYS A 336 -3.53 -31.38 4.01
CA LYS A 336 -3.13 -32.77 3.74
C LYS A 336 -4.32 -33.73 3.76
N GLU A 337 -5.26 -33.54 4.69
CA GLU A 337 -6.44 -34.39 4.80
C GLU A 337 -7.47 -34.08 3.70
N LYS A 338 -7.71 -32.79 3.42
CA LYS A 338 -8.78 -32.35 2.53
C LYS A 338 -8.40 -32.34 1.06
N TYR A 339 -7.15 -32.00 0.73
CA TYR A 339 -6.71 -31.75 -0.64
C TYR A 339 -5.48 -32.59 -1.03
N ASP A 340 -5.12 -33.60 -0.23
CA ASP A 340 -3.89 -34.39 -0.39
C ASP A 340 -2.64 -33.50 -0.57
N TRP A 341 -2.61 -32.36 0.12
CA TRP A 341 -1.61 -31.33 -0.11
C TRP A 341 -0.18 -31.84 0.12
N GLU A 342 0.69 -31.57 -0.84
CA GLU A 342 2.13 -31.81 -0.74
C GLU A 342 2.93 -30.63 -1.28
N LYS A 343 4.13 -30.44 -0.71
CA LYS A 343 5.04 -29.38 -1.14
C LYS A 343 5.64 -29.70 -2.52
N ILE A 344 5.55 -28.76 -3.45
CA ILE A 344 6.26 -28.86 -4.73
C ILE A 344 7.74 -28.55 -4.56
N HIS A 345 8.56 -29.59 -4.38
CA HIS A 345 10.00 -29.46 -4.10
C HIS A 345 10.84 -28.80 -5.22
N HIS A 346 10.36 -28.80 -6.46
CA HIS A 346 11.10 -28.28 -7.62
C HIS A 346 10.68 -26.86 -8.03
N TRP A 347 9.67 -26.27 -7.36
CA TRP A 347 9.22 -24.92 -7.64
C TRP A 347 9.81 -23.96 -6.61
N LEU A 348 10.66 -23.03 -7.06
CA LEU A 348 11.45 -22.17 -6.18
C LEU A 348 10.66 -20.96 -5.64
N GLN A 349 9.53 -20.63 -6.25
CA GLN A 349 8.69 -19.48 -5.89
C GLN A 349 7.26 -19.94 -5.54
N PRO A 350 7.06 -20.66 -4.42
CA PRO A 350 5.72 -21.04 -3.97
C PRO A 350 4.87 -19.79 -3.67
N MET A 351 3.55 -19.97 -3.58
CA MET A 351 2.65 -18.87 -3.25
C MET A 351 2.97 -18.36 -1.84
N LEU A 352 2.90 -17.04 -1.65
CA LEU A 352 3.05 -16.44 -0.33
C LEU A 352 1.83 -16.80 0.53
N PRO A 353 2.01 -17.23 1.79
CA PRO A 353 0.93 -17.26 2.76
C PRO A 353 0.25 -15.89 2.86
N THR A 354 -1.05 -15.85 3.14
CA THR A 354 -1.84 -14.61 3.17
C THR A 354 -1.22 -13.49 4.02
N LYS A 355 -0.61 -13.84 5.17
CA LYS A 355 0.06 -12.87 6.06
C LYS A 355 1.30 -12.18 5.44
N TYR A 356 1.85 -12.74 4.36
CA TYR A 356 3.04 -12.25 3.69
C TYR A 356 2.79 -11.63 2.31
N THR A 357 1.55 -11.56 1.83
CA THR A 357 1.23 -11.07 0.47
C THR A 357 1.67 -9.63 0.23
N GLN A 358 1.67 -8.79 1.27
CA GLN A 358 2.14 -7.40 1.19
C GLN A 358 3.62 -7.28 0.83
N ALA A 359 4.42 -8.36 0.93
CA ALA A 359 5.81 -8.39 0.47
C ALA A 359 5.94 -7.99 -1.01
N SER A 360 4.96 -8.36 -1.83
CA SER A 360 4.97 -8.13 -3.27
C SER A 360 4.80 -6.66 -3.66
N CYS A 361 4.20 -5.83 -2.79
CA CYS A 361 4.05 -4.40 -3.02
C CYS A 361 5.43 -3.74 -3.21
N PHE A 362 6.46 -4.22 -2.50
CA PHE A 362 7.81 -3.70 -2.59
C PHE A 362 8.39 -3.78 -4.01
N ASN A 363 7.95 -4.73 -4.85
CA ASN A 363 8.53 -4.94 -6.17
C ASN A 363 8.31 -3.76 -7.14
N CYS A 364 7.22 -3.01 -6.97
CA CYS A 364 6.89 -1.84 -7.77
C CYS A 364 6.99 -0.52 -6.99
N HIS A 365 6.92 -0.60 -5.65
CA HIS A 365 6.89 0.55 -4.74
C HIS A 365 8.18 0.73 -3.92
N GLN A 366 9.35 0.32 -4.44
CA GLN A 366 10.64 0.41 -3.73
C GLN A 366 10.96 1.82 -3.20
N SER A 367 10.61 2.84 -3.99
CA SER A 367 10.90 4.25 -3.69
C SER A 367 9.83 4.91 -2.82
N GLN A 368 8.75 4.19 -2.47
CA GLN A 368 7.68 4.69 -1.61
C GLN A 368 7.77 4.07 -0.21
N PRO A 369 8.02 4.87 0.83
CA PRO A 369 8.07 4.35 2.21
C PRO A 369 6.70 3.91 2.75
N ILE A 370 5.61 4.48 2.21
CA ILE A 370 4.23 4.19 2.62
C ILE A 370 3.44 3.82 1.37
N VAL A 371 2.70 2.72 1.45
CA VAL A 371 1.89 2.16 0.36
C VAL A 371 0.52 1.79 0.93
N ASP A 372 -0.57 2.26 0.32
CA ASP A 372 -1.93 1.86 0.72
C ASP A 372 -2.10 0.34 0.57
N GLY A 373 -2.67 -0.30 1.59
CA GLY A 373 -2.75 -1.76 1.69
C GLY A 373 -1.43 -2.48 2.02
N GLY A 374 -0.33 -1.74 2.24
CA GLY A 374 1.02 -2.26 2.53
C GLY A 374 1.51 -2.00 3.95
N ASP A 375 0.62 -1.83 4.93
CA ASP A 375 0.98 -1.40 6.30
C ASP A 375 2.00 -2.31 7.00
N LYS A 376 1.90 -3.63 6.82
CA LYS A 376 2.82 -4.62 7.39
C LYS A 376 4.19 -4.55 6.73
N LEU A 377 4.23 -4.36 5.40
CA LEU A 377 5.48 -4.11 4.68
C LEU A 377 6.14 -2.81 5.16
N ALA A 378 5.36 -1.72 5.27
CA ALA A 378 5.86 -0.43 5.74
C ALA A 378 6.41 -0.51 7.17
N LEU A 379 5.72 -1.24 8.07
CA LEU A 379 6.23 -1.54 9.41
C LEU A 379 7.55 -2.32 9.35
N GLY A 380 7.63 -3.36 8.51
CA GLY A 380 8.84 -4.16 8.33
C GLY A 380 10.04 -3.34 7.85
N LEU A 381 9.85 -2.48 6.85
CA LEU A 381 10.87 -1.56 6.33
C LEU A 381 11.28 -0.52 7.39
N GLY A 382 10.32 -0.01 8.16
CA GLY A 382 10.55 0.89 9.29
C GLY A 382 11.39 0.24 10.39
N LEU A 383 11.09 -1.01 10.76
CA LEU A 383 11.86 -1.79 11.74
C LEU A 383 13.26 -2.13 11.23
N ILE A 384 13.41 -2.50 9.96
CA ILE A 384 14.72 -2.74 9.31
C ILE A 384 15.60 -1.49 9.38
N SER A 385 15.04 -0.31 9.07
CA SER A 385 15.79 0.95 9.14
C SER A 385 16.10 1.34 10.58
N THR A 386 15.13 1.23 11.49
CA THR A 386 15.29 1.67 12.89
C THR A 386 16.26 0.79 13.65
N SER A 387 16.19 -0.52 13.44
CA SER A 387 17.11 -1.50 14.05
C SER A 387 18.50 -1.52 13.38
N GLY A 388 18.66 -0.84 12.24
CA GLY A 388 19.91 -0.80 11.48
C GLY A 388 20.27 -2.12 10.80
N CYS A 389 19.28 -2.91 10.37
CA CYS A 389 19.51 -4.14 9.62
C CYS A 389 20.30 -3.85 8.33
N ASN A 390 19.92 -2.82 7.59
CA ASN A 390 20.59 -2.34 6.37
C ASN A 390 21.95 -1.68 6.61
N ASN A 391 22.36 -1.47 7.88
CA ASN A 391 23.72 -1.07 8.23
C ASN A 391 24.69 -2.25 8.17
N CYS A 392 24.25 -3.40 8.70
CA CYS A 392 25.05 -4.63 8.72
C CYS A 392 24.92 -5.42 7.42
N HIS A 393 23.72 -5.47 6.86
CA HIS A 393 23.37 -6.20 5.66
C HIS A 393 23.26 -5.24 4.48
N HIS A 394 23.99 -5.50 3.39
CA HIS A 394 23.80 -4.70 2.18
C HIS A 394 22.47 -5.06 1.52
N ILE A 395 21.67 -4.03 1.20
CA ILE A 395 20.37 -4.14 0.51
C ILE A 395 20.35 -3.05 -0.57
N GLU A 396 20.55 -3.42 -1.83
CA GLU A 396 20.70 -2.44 -2.92
C GLU A 396 19.46 -1.55 -3.09
N THR A 397 18.27 -2.14 -2.92
CA THR A 397 16.95 -1.51 -3.10
C THR A 397 16.43 -0.78 -1.87
N TYR A 398 17.07 -0.93 -0.71
CA TYR A 398 16.69 -0.25 0.54
C TYR A 398 17.92 0.08 1.38
N GLN A 399 18.72 1.00 0.84
CA GLN A 399 20.04 1.33 1.39
C GLN A 399 19.93 2.04 2.74
N LYS A 400 21.00 1.92 3.52
CA LYS A 400 21.17 2.71 4.74
C LYS A 400 21.31 4.19 4.38
N GLU A 401 20.42 5.01 4.93
CA GLU A 401 20.49 6.47 4.83
C GLU A 401 21.37 7.09 5.94
N TYR A 402 21.44 6.49 7.12
CA TYR A 402 22.16 7.02 8.29
C TYR A 402 22.67 5.92 9.23
N ASN A 403 23.57 6.29 10.14
CA ASN A 403 24.02 5.41 11.22
C ASN A 403 22.91 5.21 12.26
N ALA A 404 22.44 3.96 12.45
CA ALA A 404 21.41 3.66 13.45
C ALA A 404 21.91 3.90 14.89
N GLY A 405 23.22 3.72 15.13
CA GLY A 405 23.86 4.00 16.40
C GLY A 405 24.47 5.41 16.46
N PRO A 406 24.52 6.05 17.64
CA PRO A 406 25.19 7.35 17.79
C PRO A 406 26.70 7.23 17.53
N PRO A 407 27.39 8.32 17.14
CA PRO A 407 28.83 8.32 16.99
C PRO A 407 29.51 8.04 18.34
N LEU A 408 30.61 7.27 18.29
CA LEU A 408 31.39 6.89 19.47
C LEU A 408 32.74 7.64 19.56
N THR A 409 32.91 8.71 18.78
CA THR A 409 34.17 9.47 18.68
C THR A 409 34.46 10.38 19.88
N HIS A 410 33.44 10.71 20.68
CA HIS A 410 33.51 11.62 21.85
C HIS A 410 32.83 11.01 23.09
N LEU A 411 32.89 9.68 23.23
CA LEU A 411 32.25 8.96 24.33
C LEU A 411 32.72 9.43 25.72
N ASP A 412 33.98 9.80 25.81
CA ASP A 412 34.68 10.31 26.99
C ASP A 412 34.15 11.66 27.50
N GLN A 413 33.30 12.35 26.73
CA GLN A 413 32.63 13.59 27.13
C GLN A 413 31.24 13.37 27.74
N LYS A 414 30.74 12.11 27.73
CA LYS A 414 29.35 11.79 28.05
C LYS A 414 29.20 10.63 29.02
N LEU A 415 29.96 9.56 28.80
CA LEU A 415 29.69 8.27 29.42
C LEU A 415 30.81 7.85 30.36
N ASP A 416 30.39 7.20 31.45
CA ASP A 416 31.28 6.46 32.33
C ASP A 416 31.72 5.13 31.68
N LYS A 417 32.95 4.73 31.98
CA LYS A 417 33.58 3.53 31.40
C LYS A 417 32.90 2.24 31.88
N GLU A 418 32.55 2.13 33.16
CA GLU A 418 31.86 0.96 33.69
C GLU A 418 30.43 0.87 33.15
N TRP A 419 29.75 2.01 32.99
CA TRP A 419 28.44 2.07 32.36
C TRP A 419 28.49 1.49 30.93
N VAL A 420 29.48 1.87 30.12
CA VAL A 420 29.64 1.37 28.74
C VAL A 420 29.87 -0.14 28.71
N ALA A 421 30.71 -0.67 29.60
CA ALA A 421 30.95 -2.11 29.69
C ALA A 421 29.66 -2.89 29.98
N LYS A 422 28.84 -2.41 30.93
CA LYS A 422 27.54 -3.03 31.26
C LYS A 422 26.54 -2.90 30.11
N TRP A 423 26.51 -1.76 29.41
CA TRP A 423 25.67 -1.53 28.25
C TRP A 423 26.01 -2.47 27.09
N ILE A 424 27.29 -2.61 26.75
CA ILE A 424 27.75 -3.54 25.71
C ILE A 424 27.40 -4.98 26.08
N LYS A 425 27.52 -5.33 27.36
CA LYS A 425 27.21 -6.68 27.85
C LYS A 425 25.74 -7.04 27.62
N ASN A 426 24.81 -6.20 28.07
CA ASN A 426 23.38 -6.41 27.87
C ASN A 426 22.60 -5.08 27.87
N PRO A 427 22.28 -4.52 26.69
CA PRO A 427 21.56 -3.25 26.59
C PRO A 427 20.17 -3.26 27.25
N GLN A 428 19.43 -4.37 27.15
CA GLN A 428 18.08 -4.50 27.72
C GLN A 428 18.05 -4.39 29.25
N SER A 429 19.18 -4.66 29.91
CA SER A 429 19.30 -4.50 31.35
C SER A 429 19.22 -3.03 31.82
N PHE A 430 19.51 -2.08 30.93
CA PHE A 430 19.36 -0.66 31.18
C PHE A 430 18.02 -0.13 30.67
N ARG A 431 17.59 -0.57 29.48
CA ARG A 431 16.32 -0.18 28.84
C ARG A 431 15.73 -1.35 28.07
N TYR A 432 14.57 -1.83 28.46
CA TYR A 432 13.95 -3.03 27.89
C TYR A 432 13.65 -2.90 26.38
N ASN A 433 13.27 -1.70 25.92
CA ASN A 433 12.90 -1.41 24.52
C ASN A 433 14.03 -0.74 23.69
N THR A 434 15.29 -1.03 24.00
CA THR A 434 16.43 -0.45 23.28
C THR A 434 16.64 -1.06 21.88
N TRP A 435 16.94 -0.21 20.89
CA TRP A 435 17.38 -0.64 19.56
C TRP A 435 18.82 -1.17 19.50
N MET A 436 19.66 -0.89 20.51
CA MET A 436 20.99 -1.49 20.60
C MET A 436 20.86 -3.01 20.85
N PRO A 437 21.35 -3.87 19.94
CA PRO A 437 21.08 -5.29 20.06
C PRO A 437 22.07 -6.00 20.98
N HIS A 438 21.72 -7.21 21.41
CA HIS A 438 22.43 -7.98 22.42
C HIS A 438 23.36 -9.03 21.78
N PHE A 439 24.67 -8.87 21.95
CA PHE A 439 25.70 -9.74 21.33
C PHE A 439 26.27 -10.83 22.26
N PHE A 440 26.18 -10.66 23.57
CA PHE A 440 26.84 -11.53 24.54
C PHE A 440 25.83 -12.41 25.26
N GLU A 441 26.30 -13.51 25.87
CA GLU A 441 25.46 -14.42 26.67
C GLU A 441 24.20 -14.93 25.92
N GLN A 442 24.31 -15.06 24.60
CA GLN A 442 23.32 -15.64 23.71
C GLN A 442 23.47 -17.17 23.66
N GLU A 443 22.57 -17.83 22.92
CA GLU A 443 22.52 -19.29 22.73
C GLU A 443 23.91 -19.94 22.53
N ASN A 444 24.73 -19.40 21.62
CA ASN A 444 26.01 -20.00 21.25
C ASN A 444 27.23 -19.49 22.04
N ASN A 445 27.06 -18.51 22.94
CA ASN A 445 28.15 -17.89 23.71
C ASN A 445 27.81 -17.64 25.20
N SER A 446 26.98 -18.51 25.79
CA SER A 446 26.57 -18.45 27.20
C SER A 446 27.22 -19.50 28.12
N SER A 447 28.05 -20.42 27.58
CA SER A 447 28.79 -21.39 28.42
C SER A 447 29.76 -20.68 29.38
N PRO A 448 30.16 -21.28 30.52
CA PRO A 448 31.09 -20.66 31.46
C PRO A 448 32.40 -20.17 30.82
N GLU A 449 32.95 -20.93 29.87
CA GLU A 449 34.14 -20.55 29.10
C GLU A 449 33.86 -19.35 28.20
N MET A 450 32.74 -19.36 27.48
CA MET A 450 32.33 -18.26 26.62
C MET A 450 32.00 -17.00 27.43
N VAL A 451 31.42 -17.10 28.62
CA VAL A 451 31.18 -15.95 29.51
C VAL A 451 32.51 -15.33 29.93
N ARG A 452 33.53 -16.13 30.26
CA ARG A 452 34.89 -15.61 30.54
C ARG A 452 35.47 -14.87 29.33
N ARG A 453 35.33 -15.44 28.14
CA ARG A 453 35.72 -14.81 26.87
C ARG A 453 34.97 -13.49 26.63
N ASN A 454 33.65 -13.50 26.77
CA ASN A 454 32.78 -12.33 26.57
C ASN A 454 33.23 -11.18 27.48
N ASN A 455 33.48 -11.42 28.77
CA ASN A 455 33.95 -10.38 29.70
C ASN A 455 35.28 -9.79 29.25
N SER A 456 36.21 -10.63 28.78
CA SER A 456 37.48 -10.18 28.21
C SER A 456 37.25 -9.32 26.96
N GLU A 457 36.48 -9.79 25.97
CA GLU A 457 36.18 -9.03 24.75
C GLU A 457 35.55 -7.66 25.08
N ILE A 458 34.56 -7.62 25.98
CA ILE A 458 33.90 -6.40 26.43
C ILE A 458 34.89 -5.44 27.09
N TYR A 459 35.74 -5.96 27.98
CA TYR A 459 36.78 -5.16 28.63
C TYR A 459 37.70 -4.53 27.58
N ALA A 460 38.22 -5.32 26.64
CA ALA A 460 39.13 -4.81 25.60
C ALA A 460 38.48 -3.77 24.68
N MET A 461 37.22 -3.96 24.30
CA MET A 461 36.48 -2.96 23.51
C MET A 461 36.26 -1.67 24.33
N THR A 462 35.95 -1.79 25.61
CA THR A 462 35.77 -0.64 26.50
C THR A 462 37.09 0.13 26.68
N GLU A 463 38.21 -0.56 26.87
CA GLU A 463 39.54 0.08 26.90
C GLU A 463 39.87 0.80 25.58
N TYR A 464 39.47 0.23 24.44
CA TYR A 464 39.67 0.85 23.13
C TYR A 464 38.90 2.18 23.00
N PHE A 465 37.68 2.26 23.54
CA PHE A 465 36.86 3.47 23.48
C PHE A 465 37.30 4.58 24.45
N PHE A 466 38.01 4.24 25.52
CA PHE A 466 38.46 5.18 26.54
C PHE A 466 39.99 5.19 26.71
N PRO A 467 40.76 5.58 25.67
CA PRO A 467 42.23 5.56 25.72
C PRO A 467 42.80 6.55 26.76
N ASP A 468 42.07 7.62 27.06
CA ASP A 468 42.48 8.72 27.95
C ASP A 468 41.66 8.78 29.26
N GLY A 469 40.80 7.78 29.52
CA GLY A 469 39.90 7.73 30.68
C GLY A 469 38.44 8.08 30.35
N GLY A 470 37.54 7.84 31.32
CA GLY A 470 36.10 8.10 31.19
C GLY A 470 35.69 9.51 31.58
N HIS A 471 34.44 9.87 31.27
CA HIS A 471 33.87 11.18 31.60
C HIS A 471 33.80 11.40 33.12
N VAL A 472 34.15 12.60 33.57
CA VAL A 472 33.98 13.00 34.97
C VAL A 472 32.68 13.78 35.09
N MET A 473 31.69 13.19 35.75
CA MET A 473 30.35 13.76 35.85
C MET A 473 30.33 15.13 36.56
N ASN A 474 29.64 16.08 35.97
CA ASN A 474 29.38 17.43 36.48
C ASN A 474 27.88 17.69 36.66
N ASN A 475 27.46 17.73 37.93
CA ASN A 475 26.10 18.06 38.34
C ASN A 475 26.03 19.43 39.04
N SER A 476 26.74 20.42 38.51
CA SER A 476 26.72 21.80 38.99
C SER A 476 25.30 22.39 38.96
N SER A 477 24.99 23.25 39.93
CA SER A 477 23.68 23.90 40.03
C SER A 477 23.37 24.86 38.88
N GLU A 478 24.36 25.23 38.06
CA GLU A 478 24.15 26.08 36.87
C GLU A 478 23.39 25.37 35.74
N PHE A 479 23.35 24.04 35.75
CA PHE A 479 22.68 23.21 34.75
C PHE A 479 21.37 22.60 35.25
N ILE A 480 21.00 22.87 36.51
CA ILE A 480 19.86 22.24 37.19
C ILE A 480 18.90 23.34 37.64
N GLY A 481 17.70 23.33 37.05
CA GLY A 481 16.61 24.24 37.38
C GLY A 481 15.56 23.62 38.30
N ASN A 482 14.30 24.01 38.11
CA ASN A 482 13.14 23.55 38.85
C ASN A 482 12.55 22.26 38.25
N TYR A 483 12.43 21.22 39.08
CA TYR A 483 11.90 19.92 38.70
C TYR A 483 10.44 19.97 38.18
N GLU A 484 9.52 20.58 38.93
CA GLU A 484 8.09 20.59 38.59
C GLU A 484 7.83 21.35 37.28
N SER A 485 8.58 22.43 37.07
CA SER A 485 8.55 23.21 35.83
C SER A 485 9.13 22.39 34.67
N GLY A 486 10.21 21.65 34.92
CA GLY A 486 10.84 20.75 33.95
C GLY A 486 9.91 19.66 33.45
N GLU A 487 9.17 19.01 34.36
CA GLU A 487 8.19 17.98 34.02
C GLU A 487 7.04 18.55 33.17
N LYS A 488 6.47 19.70 33.57
CA LYS A 488 5.43 20.39 32.80
C LYS A 488 5.93 20.79 31.41
N LEU A 489 7.14 21.34 31.33
CA LEU A 489 7.75 21.74 30.05
C LEU A 489 8.01 20.53 29.15
N PHE A 490 8.54 19.43 29.69
CA PHE A 490 8.78 18.21 28.93
C PHE A 490 7.51 17.71 28.23
N ASN A 491 6.38 17.78 28.94
CA ASN A 491 5.08 17.37 28.40
C ASN A 491 4.51 18.37 27.37
N ALA A 492 4.80 19.67 27.52
CA ALA A 492 4.17 20.72 26.72
C ALA A 492 4.96 21.15 25.48
N VAL A 493 6.30 21.11 25.48
CA VAL A 493 7.11 21.71 24.40
C VAL A 493 7.25 20.82 23.16
N GLY A 494 6.94 19.52 23.28
CA GLY A 494 6.99 18.57 22.17
C GLY A 494 7.87 17.33 22.38
N CYS A 495 8.54 17.16 23.53
CA CYS A 495 9.48 16.05 23.74
C CYS A 495 8.81 14.67 23.57
N MET A 496 7.56 14.52 24.00
CA MET A 496 6.78 13.28 23.89
C MET A 496 6.36 12.92 22.46
N GLY A 497 6.57 13.81 21.47
CA GLY A 497 6.35 13.47 20.07
C GLY A 497 7.38 12.46 19.52
N CYS A 498 8.51 12.30 20.21
CA CYS A 498 9.55 11.33 19.85
C CYS A 498 10.05 10.50 21.04
N HIS A 499 9.92 10.96 22.29
CA HIS A 499 10.47 10.30 23.46
C HIS A 499 9.39 9.72 24.38
N GLN A 500 9.65 8.52 24.89
CA GLN A 500 8.89 7.93 25.99
C GLN A 500 9.66 8.02 27.31
N VAL A 501 8.92 8.03 28.42
CA VAL A 501 9.45 7.96 29.80
C VAL A 501 8.79 6.83 30.62
N LYS A 502 8.10 5.90 29.95
CA LYS A 502 7.45 4.76 30.59
C LYS A 502 8.49 3.72 31.00
N ASP A 503 8.42 3.27 32.25
CA ASP A 503 9.22 2.15 32.80
C ASP A 503 8.40 0.84 32.87
N GLU A 504 7.15 0.86 32.40
CA GLU A 504 6.27 -0.30 32.39
C GLU A 504 6.77 -1.34 31.38
N LYS A 505 6.98 -2.55 31.89
CA LYS A 505 7.38 -3.72 31.11
C LYS A 505 6.53 -4.90 31.52
N VAL A 506 6.27 -5.78 30.57
CA VAL A 506 5.52 -7.01 30.80
C VAL A 506 6.38 -8.22 30.47
N ASP A 507 6.28 -9.25 31.30
CA ASP A 507 6.78 -10.57 30.94
C ASP A 507 5.78 -11.19 29.96
N MET A 508 6.25 -11.55 28.77
CA MET A 508 5.44 -12.22 27.76
C MET A 508 5.84 -13.68 27.66
N THR A 509 4.86 -14.54 27.41
CA THR A 509 5.07 -15.93 26.99
C THR A 509 4.38 -16.11 25.65
N PHE A 510 5.10 -16.68 24.69
CA PHE A 510 4.56 -16.97 23.37
C PHE A 510 4.45 -18.48 23.23
N ASP A 511 3.24 -18.99 23.45
CA ASP A 511 2.92 -20.41 23.27
C ASP A 511 2.57 -20.70 21.80
N ASP A 512 2.77 -21.94 21.37
CA ASP A 512 2.37 -22.46 20.05
C ASP A 512 2.97 -21.75 18.81
N LEU A 513 4.16 -21.15 18.95
CA LEU A 513 4.90 -20.61 17.80
C LEU A 513 5.57 -21.73 16.96
N PRO A 514 5.64 -21.57 15.62
CA PRO A 514 6.31 -22.53 14.73
C PRO A 514 7.85 -22.42 14.76
N TYR A 515 8.39 -21.57 15.62
CA TYR A 515 9.82 -21.31 15.81
C TYR A 515 10.13 -21.07 17.30
N GLU A 516 11.40 -21.19 17.69
CA GLU A 516 11.83 -21.00 19.07
C GLU A 516 12.32 -19.56 19.31
N MET A 517 11.72 -18.92 20.31
CA MET A 517 12.06 -17.57 20.77
C MET A 517 13.19 -17.58 21.79
N PHE A 518 14.15 -16.66 21.67
CA PHE A 518 15.09 -16.36 22.75
C PHE A 518 14.54 -15.20 23.59
N MET A 519 13.92 -15.54 24.72
CA MET A 519 13.14 -14.61 25.54
C MET A 519 14.02 -13.57 26.27
N SER A 520 13.51 -12.33 26.36
CA SER A 520 14.13 -11.31 27.20
C SER A 520 13.94 -11.63 28.68
N LYS A 521 14.97 -11.39 29.48
CA LYS A 521 14.89 -11.42 30.96
C LYS A 521 14.45 -10.09 31.56
N PHE A 522 14.29 -9.06 30.72
CA PHE A 522 14.01 -7.69 31.13
C PHE A 522 12.64 -7.19 30.64
N GLY A 523 11.79 -8.10 30.16
CA GLY A 523 10.43 -7.82 29.71
C GLY A 523 10.34 -7.17 28.33
N TYR A 524 9.10 -6.88 27.93
CA TYR A 524 8.70 -6.30 26.65
C TYR A 524 7.79 -5.09 26.87
N GLU A 525 7.62 -4.26 25.84
CA GLU A 525 6.53 -3.27 25.79
C GLU A 525 5.17 -3.97 25.77
N SER A 526 4.19 -3.41 26.47
CA SER A 526 2.83 -3.96 26.55
C SER A 526 2.03 -3.78 25.26
N GLU A 527 2.26 -2.67 24.56
CA GLU A 527 1.56 -2.27 23.36
C GLU A 527 2.01 -3.10 22.15
N GLU A 528 1.08 -3.44 21.27
CA GLU A 528 1.40 -4.10 19.99
C GLU A 528 2.21 -3.15 19.10
N MET A 529 3.27 -3.65 18.49
CA MET A 529 4.11 -2.81 17.62
C MET A 529 3.41 -2.60 16.27
N THR A 530 2.92 -1.38 16.05
CA THR A 530 2.31 -0.96 14.78
C THR A 530 3.13 0.15 14.14
N ARG A 531 2.83 0.50 12.88
CA ARG A 531 3.45 1.68 12.25
C ARG A 531 3.19 2.94 13.06
N TYR A 532 2.01 3.05 13.68
CA TYR A 532 1.68 4.16 14.56
C TYR A 532 2.59 4.11 15.80
N GLU A 533 2.63 3.00 16.54
CA GLU A 533 3.44 2.89 17.76
C GLU A 533 4.93 3.18 17.53
N LEU A 534 5.48 2.78 16.37
CA LEU A 534 6.87 3.06 16.01
C LEU A 534 7.22 4.57 16.01
N LEU A 535 6.25 5.46 15.73
CA LEU A 535 6.46 6.91 15.77
C LEU A 535 6.83 7.41 17.19
N LYS A 536 6.37 6.73 18.25
CA LYS A 536 6.74 7.05 19.65
C LYS A 536 8.15 6.59 20.00
N ASN A 537 8.66 5.62 19.25
CA ASN A 537 9.97 4.98 19.45
C ASN A 537 11.05 5.58 18.55
N GLN A 538 10.79 6.76 17.99
CA GLN A 538 11.74 7.52 17.20
C GLN A 538 12.96 7.97 18.02
N GLY A 539 12.70 8.58 19.18
CA GLY A 539 13.71 8.89 20.17
C GLY A 539 13.89 7.70 21.11
N PRO A 540 15.07 7.53 21.72
CA PRO A 540 15.22 6.51 22.76
C PRO A 540 14.29 6.81 23.92
N ASN A 541 13.73 5.76 24.52
CA ASN A 541 13.11 5.85 25.84
C ASN A 541 14.12 6.47 26.83
N LEU A 542 13.68 7.46 27.59
CA LEU A 542 14.52 8.26 28.48
C LEU A 542 14.62 7.69 29.89
N ILE A 543 14.01 6.54 30.19
CA ILE A 543 14.23 5.85 31.47
C ILE A 543 15.73 5.66 31.74
N GLY A 544 16.11 5.86 33.00
CA GLY A 544 17.48 5.75 33.46
C GLY A 544 18.46 6.80 32.91
N VAL A 545 18.03 7.81 32.15
CA VAL A 545 18.95 8.80 31.56
C VAL A 545 19.81 9.53 32.61
N GLY A 546 19.25 9.79 33.80
CA GLY A 546 19.98 10.36 34.93
C GLY A 546 21.04 9.44 35.56
N SER A 547 21.05 8.15 35.20
CA SER A 547 22.13 7.20 35.52
C SER A 547 23.17 7.06 34.40
N LYS A 548 22.89 7.58 33.20
CA LYS A 548 23.74 7.46 32.01
C LYS A 548 24.64 8.68 31.79
N SER A 549 24.12 9.87 32.06
CA SER A 549 24.81 11.14 31.82
C SER A 549 24.51 12.14 32.95
N ASP A 550 25.27 13.22 32.99
CA ASP A 550 25.20 14.25 34.03
C ASP A 550 24.38 15.48 33.59
N ALA A 551 24.24 16.45 34.49
CA ALA A 551 23.48 17.67 34.26
C ALA A 551 24.05 18.49 33.11
N GLU A 552 25.38 18.69 33.08
CA GLU A 552 26.05 19.46 32.04
C GLU A 552 25.79 18.88 30.64
N TRP A 553 25.98 17.57 30.48
CA TRP A 553 25.77 16.93 29.18
C TRP A 553 24.31 16.99 28.74
N ILE A 554 23.36 16.65 29.63
CA ILE A 554 21.93 16.67 29.30
C ILE A 554 21.50 18.09 28.91
N TYR A 555 21.88 19.09 29.70
CA TYR A 555 21.58 20.49 29.44
C TYR A 555 22.12 20.95 28.08
N ASN A 556 23.40 20.68 27.79
CA ASN A 556 24.01 21.08 26.52
C ASN A 556 23.38 20.35 25.33
N TRP A 557 23.05 19.07 25.49
CA TRP A 557 22.42 18.26 24.43
C TRP A 557 21.04 18.77 24.04
N ILE A 558 20.14 19.01 25.01
CA ILE A 558 18.79 19.50 24.69
C ILE A 558 18.80 20.96 24.23
N LYS A 559 19.83 21.72 24.60
CA LYS A 559 19.99 23.12 24.21
C LYS A 559 20.49 23.29 22.79
N ASN A 560 21.45 22.47 22.35
CA ASN A 560 22.02 22.51 21.01
C ASN A 560 22.61 21.14 20.64
N PRO A 561 21.78 20.17 20.20
CA PRO A 561 22.25 18.80 19.95
C PRO A 561 23.25 18.74 18.79
N SER A 562 23.14 19.66 17.82
CA SER A 562 24.02 19.73 16.64
C SER A 562 25.47 20.10 16.95
N GLU A 563 25.73 20.70 18.12
CA GLU A 563 27.08 21.02 18.58
C GLU A 563 27.87 19.77 18.96
N TYR A 564 27.20 18.78 19.57
CA TYR A 564 27.80 17.49 19.90
C TYR A 564 27.79 16.54 18.69
N TYR A 565 26.69 16.51 17.92
CA TYR A 565 26.57 15.67 16.73
C TYR A 565 25.85 16.42 15.59
N PRO A 566 26.58 16.93 14.57
CA PRO A 566 25.99 17.73 13.50
C PRO A 566 24.89 17.05 12.68
N GLU A 567 24.97 15.72 12.51
CA GLU A 567 23.98 14.92 11.76
C GLU A 567 22.94 14.26 12.69
N THR A 568 22.79 14.75 13.92
CA THR A 568 21.80 14.24 14.87
C THR A 568 20.38 14.31 14.33
N ARG A 569 19.54 13.34 14.71
CA ARG A 569 18.09 13.38 14.44
C ARG A 569 17.31 14.16 15.49
N MET A 570 17.92 14.46 16.65
CA MET A 570 17.30 15.29 17.68
C MET A 570 17.31 16.75 17.20
N PRO A 571 16.16 17.37 16.93
CA PRO A 571 16.13 18.75 16.47
C PRO A 571 16.34 19.71 17.64
N ASP A 572 16.64 20.97 17.33
CA ASP A 572 16.72 22.04 18.33
C ASP A 572 15.30 22.45 18.75
N MET A 573 14.95 22.20 20.01
CA MET A 573 13.64 22.52 20.60
C MET A 573 13.48 24.01 20.93
N ARG A 574 14.50 24.83 20.67
CA ARG A 574 14.54 26.29 20.85
C ARG A 574 14.24 26.71 22.29
N LEU A 575 14.78 25.94 23.23
CA LEU A 575 14.63 26.17 24.66
C LEU A 575 15.39 27.42 25.10
N THR A 576 14.93 28.11 26.13
CA THR A 576 15.72 29.13 26.84
C THR A 576 16.76 28.49 27.76
N HIS A 577 17.56 29.28 28.48
CA HIS A 577 18.51 28.72 29.46
C HIS A 577 17.76 28.06 30.63
N GLU A 578 16.77 28.77 31.16
CA GLU A 578 15.92 28.32 32.27
C GLU A 578 15.14 27.06 31.91
N GLU A 579 14.46 27.05 30.75
CA GLU A 579 13.70 25.88 30.29
C GLU A 579 14.57 24.63 30.12
N ALA A 580 15.80 24.79 29.61
CA ALA A 580 16.73 23.67 29.48
C ALA A 580 17.21 23.19 30.85
N ALA A 581 17.52 24.09 31.79
CA ALA A 581 17.93 23.71 33.14
C ALA A 581 16.79 22.99 33.90
N ASP A 582 15.54 23.45 33.75
CA ASP A 582 14.35 22.83 34.35
C ASP A 582 14.12 21.42 33.81
N ILE A 583 14.13 21.23 32.48
CA ILE A 583 13.98 19.92 31.85
C ILE A 583 15.14 18.99 32.28
N THR A 584 16.37 19.49 32.36
CA THR A 584 17.50 18.70 32.87
C THR A 584 17.26 18.25 34.31
N ALA A 585 16.72 19.11 35.17
CA ALA A 585 16.39 18.75 36.56
C ALA A 585 15.38 17.59 36.63
N TYR A 586 14.37 17.59 35.75
CA TYR A 586 13.42 16.48 35.60
C TYR A 586 14.11 15.20 35.09
N LEU A 587 14.86 15.27 33.99
CA LEU A 587 15.50 14.09 33.40
C LEU A 587 16.53 13.42 34.32
N LEU A 588 17.19 14.18 35.19
CA LEU A 588 18.14 13.64 36.18
C LEU A 588 17.48 12.78 37.27
N THR A 589 16.17 12.89 37.48
CA THR A 589 15.45 12.03 38.44
C THR A 589 15.20 10.64 37.88
N LEU A 590 15.20 10.49 36.56
CA LEU A 590 14.98 9.23 35.86
C LEU A 590 16.24 8.34 35.97
N LYS A 591 16.36 7.60 37.07
CA LYS A 591 17.51 6.73 37.38
C LYS A 591 17.17 5.26 37.29
N ASN A 592 18.16 4.43 36.95
CA ASN A 592 18.08 2.98 36.97
C ASN A 592 19.10 2.41 37.97
N GLU A 593 18.68 2.30 39.23
CA GLU A 593 19.51 1.80 40.34
C GLU A 593 19.82 0.31 40.23
N GLU A 594 18.95 -0.48 39.59
CA GLU A 594 19.17 -1.91 39.39
C GLU A 594 20.32 -2.16 38.41
N PHE A 595 20.36 -1.41 37.30
CA PHE A 595 21.49 -1.45 36.36
C PHE A 595 22.82 -1.02 37.01
N ALA A 596 22.79 0.01 37.86
CA ALA A 596 23.98 0.48 38.56
C ALA A 596 24.64 -0.62 39.41
N LYS A 597 23.83 -1.50 40.03
CA LYS A 597 24.30 -2.62 40.88
C LYS A 597 24.84 -3.82 40.08
N LEU A 598 24.59 -3.90 38.77
CA LEU A 598 25.08 -5.01 37.95
C LEU A 598 26.61 -5.03 37.91
N PRO A 599 27.25 -6.22 37.90
CA PRO A 599 28.69 -6.33 37.79
C PRO A 599 29.17 -5.88 36.40
N SER A 600 30.25 -5.10 36.37
CA SER A 600 30.95 -4.76 35.13
C SER A 600 31.76 -5.95 34.60
N SER A 601 32.24 -5.85 33.35
CA SER A 601 33.20 -6.79 32.80
C SER A 601 34.52 -6.74 33.56
N TYR A 602 35.23 -7.88 33.63
CA TYR A 602 36.53 -7.97 34.29
C TYR A 602 37.62 -8.39 33.30
N TYR A 603 38.86 -8.01 33.63
CA TYR A 603 40.04 -8.41 32.89
C TYR A 603 40.50 -9.83 33.27
N ASP A 604 40.74 -10.67 32.27
CA ASP A 604 41.37 -11.98 32.42
C ASP A 604 42.58 -12.09 31.47
N GLN A 605 43.78 -12.08 32.05
CA GLN A 605 45.04 -12.09 31.30
C GLN A 605 45.21 -13.35 30.43
N GLU A 606 44.81 -14.52 30.95
CA GLU A 606 44.97 -15.78 30.24
C GLU A 606 44.02 -15.80 29.05
N GLU A 607 42.76 -15.43 29.26
CA GLU A 607 41.77 -15.42 28.20
C GLU A 607 42.04 -14.35 27.14
N MET A 608 42.58 -13.18 27.52
CA MET A 608 43.07 -12.16 26.58
C MET A 608 44.11 -12.71 25.61
N ASN A 609 45.10 -13.43 26.14
CA ASN A 609 46.14 -14.06 25.33
C ASN A 609 45.55 -15.18 24.46
N ASN A 610 44.58 -15.95 24.97
CA ASN A 610 43.87 -16.97 24.20
C ASN A 610 43.11 -16.38 23.01
N ILE A 611 42.35 -15.30 23.23
CA ILE A 611 41.60 -14.59 22.18
C ILE A 611 42.58 -14.02 21.14
N ALA A 612 43.65 -13.35 21.59
CA ALA A 612 44.66 -12.79 20.71
C ALA A 612 45.32 -13.89 19.87
N LYS A 613 45.73 -15.01 20.49
CA LYS A 613 46.27 -16.17 19.79
C LYS A 613 45.27 -16.70 18.75
N GLY A 614 44.01 -16.92 19.13
CA GLY A 614 42.95 -17.44 18.26
C GLY A 614 42.79 -16.62 16.97
N TRP A 615 42.82 -15.29 17.08
CA TRP A 615 42.82 -14.42 15.90
C TRP A 615 44.12 -14.43 15.11
N MET A 616 45.27 -14.49 15.78
CA MET A 616 46.57 -14.48 15.11
C MET A 616 46.84 -15.74 14.29
N VAL A 617 46.42 -16.91 14.77
CA VAL A 617 46.61 -18.17 14.04
C VAL A 617 45.77 -18.27 12.76
N LYS A 618 44.72 -17.45 12.62
CA LYS A 618 43.98 -17.30 11.36
C LYS A 618 44.73 -16.46 10.32
N ALA A 619 45.65 -15.60 10.75
CA ALA A 619 46.38 -14.67 9.89
C ALA A 619 47.85 -15.07 9.65
N PHE A 620 48.45 -15.81 10.57
CA PHE A 620 49.86 -16.20 10.57
C PHE A 620 50.02 -17.69 10.89
N ALA A 621 51.17 -18.27 10.53
CA ALA A 621 51.51 -19.62 10.98
C ALA A 621 51.56 -19.67 12.52
N GLU A 622 51.20 -20.79 13.14
CA GLU A 622 51.01 -20.86 14.60
C GLU A 622 52.26 -20.47 15.39
N GLU A 623 53.45 -20.93 14.99
CA GLU A 623 54.70 -20.54 15.66
C GLU A 623 54.96 -19.02 15.58
N GLU A 624 54.72 -18.42 14.42
CA GLU A 624 54.88 -16.97 14.21
C GLU A 624 53.85 -16.17 15.03
N ALA A 625 52.61 -16.66 15.10
CA ALA A 625 51.55 -16.07 15.92
C ALA A 625 51.94 -16.05 17.41
N ILE A 626 52.47 -17.15 17.93
CA ILE A 626 52.93 -17.27 19.32
C ILE A 626 54.12 -16.33 19.56
N GLU A 627 55.10 -16.28 18.65
CA GLU A 627 56.26 -15.40 18.78
C GLU A 627 55.86 -13.91 18.79
N LYS A 628 54.92 -13.52 17.93
CA LYS A 628 54.35 -12.16 17.92
C LYS A 628 53.62 -11.84 19.21
N LEU A 629 52.74 -12.72 19.67
CA LEU A 629 52.00 -12.53 20.91
C LEU A 629 52.94 -12.36 22.12
N ASN A 630 53.98 -13.17 22.22
CA ASN A 630 54.96 -13.09 23.30
C ASN A 630 55.79 -11.79 23.31
N ARG A 631 55.84 -11.06 22.19
CA ARG A 631 56.51 -9.75 22.09
C ARG A 631 55.60 -8.58 22.44
N MET A 632 54.29 -8.79 22.47
CA MET A 632 53.32 -7.73 22.77
C MET A 632 53.27 -7.45 24.26
N SER A 633 53.19 -6.17 24.60
CA SER A 633 52.80 -5.72 25.93
C SER A 633 51.33 -5.97 26.21
N GLU A 634 50.94 -5.94 27.48
CA GLU A 634 49.55 -6.10 27.92
C GLU A 634 48.60 -5.10 27.21
N LYS A 635 49.02 -3.83 27.11
CA LYS A 635 48.27 -2.78 26.43
C LYS A 635 48.11 -3.07 24.93
N GLU A 636 49.13 -3.62 24.28
CA GLU A 636 49.05 -4.01 22.87
C GLU A 636 48.12 -5.20 22.67
N VAL A 637 48.11 -6.17 23.58
CA VAL A 637 47.18 -7.32 23.55
C VAL A 637 45.73 -6.83 23.72
N ILE A 638 45.47 -5.99 24.72
CA ILE A 638 44.14 -5.39 24.96
C ILE A 638 43.67 -4.64 23.71
N ASN A 639 44.52 -3.76 23.16
CA ASN A 639 44.17 -3.00 21.97
C ASN A 639 43.92 -3.89 20.75
N TYR A 640 44.73 -4.94 20.56
CA TYR A 640 44.55 -5.91 19.48
C TYR A 640 43.23 -6.68 19.62
N VAL A 641 42.94 -7.21 20.81
CA VAL A 641 41.69 -7.92 21.10
C VAL A 641 40.50 -6.98 20.90
N GLY A 642 40.54 -5.77 21.44
CA GLY A 642 39.47 -4.77 21.29
C GLY A 642 39.22 -4.45 19.81
N THR A 643 40.28 -4.23 19.04
CA THR A 643 40.19 -3.99 17.60
C THR A 643 39.56 -5.18 16.87
N LYS A 644 39.97 -6.42 17.20
CA LYS A 644 39.42 -7.64 16.58
C LYS A 644 37.97 -7.89 16.97
N SER A 645 37.59 -7.64 18.22
CA SER A 645 36.22 -7.79 18.69
C SER A 645 35.28 -6.77 18.05
N ILE A 646 35.67 -5.48 17.98
CA ILE A 646 34.91 -4.44 17.25
C ILE A 646 34.74 -4.83 15.79
N ASN A 647 35.79 -5.37 15.16
CA ASN A 647 35.72 -5.83 13.78
C ASN A 647 34.75 -7.01 13.61
N TYR A 648 34.88 -8.00 14.49
CA TYR A 648 34.11 -9.24 14.44
C TYR A 648 32.62 -9.00 14.63
N TYR A 649 32.23 -8.24 15.65
CA TYR A 649 30.83 -7.89 15.90
C TYR A 649 30.32 -6.74 15.00
N GLY A 650 31.22 -6.10 14.24
CA GLY A 650 30.87 -5.08 13.27
C GLY A 650 30.29 -3.81 13.87
N CYS A 651 30.69 -3.41 15.09
CA CYS A 651 30.07 -2.26 15.77
C CYS A 651 30.11 -0.97 14.94
N TYR A 652 31.09 -0.85 14.04
CA TYR A 652 31.28 0.30 13.16
C TYR A 652 30.24 0.41 12.03
N THR A 653 29.41 -0.61 11.79
CA THR A 653 28.34 -0.53 10.78
C THR A 653 27.21 0.38 11.25
N CYS A 654 26.92 0.34 12.55
CA CYS A 654 25.92 1.19 13.21
C CYS A 654 26.53 2.43 13.82
N HIS A 655 27.79 2.40 14.26
CA HIS A 655 28.45 3.49 14.99
C HIS A 655 29.64 4.09 14.21
N SER A 656 29.81 5.41 14.27
CA SER A 656 31.07 6.03 13.84
C SER A 656 32.17 5.75 14.88
N ILE A 657 33.18 4.95 14.53
CA ILE A 657 34.29 4.57 15.42
C ILE A 657 35.63 4.93 14.75
N LYS A 658 36.47 5.64 15.49
CA LYS A 658 37.81 6.03 15.04
C LYS A 658 38.64 4.80 14.66
N GLY A 659 39.24 4.80 13.47
CA GLY A 659 40.05 3.67 12.95
C GLY A 659 39.26 2.59 12.20
N PHE A 660 37.95 2.72 12.09
CA PHE A 660 37.05 1.79 11.39
C PHE A 660 36.23 2.45 10.28
N GLU A 661 36.60 3.65 9.85
CA GLU A 661 35.84 4.48 8.90
C GLU A 661 35.67 3.81 7.52
N ASN A 662 36.60 2.92 7.15
CA ASN A 662 36.56 2.17 5.89
C ASN A 662 36.09 0.71 6.07
N GLY A 663 35.50 0.39 7.21
CA GLY A 663 34.97 -0.95 7.49
C GLY A 663 33.82 -1.29 6.53
N LYS A 664 33.76 -2.55 6.06
CA LYS A 664 32.68 -3.04 5.21
C LYS A 664 31.54 -3.63 6.05
N PRO A 665 30.29 -3.62 5.57
CA PRO A 665 29.21 -4.35 6.22
C PRO A 665 29.59 -5.82 6.50
N ILE A 666 29.19 -6.34 7.66
CA ILE A 666 29.59 -7.68 8.15
C ILE A 666 28.53 -8.77 7.95
N GLY A 667 27.29 -8.37 7.64
CA GLY A 667 26.14 -9.24 7.42
C GLY A 667 26.13 -9.82 6.01
N ALA A 668 25.35 -10.87 5.80
CA ALA A 668 25.06 -11.37 4.47
C ALA A 668 24.33 -10.29 3.66
N GLU A 669 24.56 -10.23 2.35
CA GLU A 669 23.77 -9.38 1.47
C GLU A 669 22.32 -9.86 1.42
N LEU A 670 21.35 -8.95 1.52
CA LEU A 670 19.92 -9.28 1.54
C LEU A 670 19.15 -8.78 0.31
N THR A 671 19.82 -8.16 -0.67
CA THR A 671 19.20 -7.56 -1.87
C THR A 671 18.16 -8.47 -2.55
N TYR A 672 18.43 -9.78 -2.60
CA TYR A 672 17.55 -10.79 -3.22
C TYR A 672 17.26 -11.97 -2.28
N GLU A 673 17.34 -11.77 -0.95
CA GLU A 673 17.22 -12.85 0.02
C GLU A 673 15.86 -13.56 -0.06
N GLY A 674 14.77 -12.85 -0.38
CA GLY A 674 13.44 -13.42 -0.55
C GLY A 674 13.35 -14.47 -1.66
N SER A 675 14.20 -14.36 -2.70
CA SER A 675 14.29 -15.32 -3.83
C SER A 675 15.35 -16.41 -3.63
N LYS A 676 16.00 -16.46 -2.47
CA LYS A 676 17.11 -17.36 -2.24
C LYS A 676 16.65 -18.83 -2.21
N PRO A 677 17.30 -19.72 -2.98
CA PRO A 677 16.95 -21.14 -2.95
C PRO A 677 17.13 -21.76 -1.57
N LEU A 678 16.15 -22.55 -1.12
CA LEU A 678 16.12 -23.14 0.22
C LEU A 678 17.36 -23.99 0.56
N ASN A 679 17.91 -24.68 -0.44
CA ASN A 679 19.11 -25.51 -0.27
C ASN A 679 20.40 -24.71 0.01
N THR A 680 20.35 -23.37 -0.07
CA THR A 680 21.46 -22.48 0.30
C THR A 680 21.29 -21.86 1.69
N LEU A 681 20.15 -22.08 2.34
CA LEU A 681 19.92 -21.70 3.73
C LEU A 681 20.42 -22.83 4.65
N ASP A 682 21.26 -22.50 5.63
CA ASP A 682 21.75 -23.45 6.62
C ASP A 682 20.72 -23.61 7.75
N PHE A 683 20.06 -24.76 7.81
CA PHE A 683 19.13 -25.14 8.89
C PHE A 683 19.84 -25.74 10.10
N GLY A 684 21.17 -25.86 10.09
CA GLY A 684 21.94 -26.46 11.18
C GLY A 684 21.41 -27.83 11.60
N HIS A 685 21.20 -28.01 12.90
CA HIS A 685 20.63 -29.23 13.49
C HIS A 685 19.17 -29.06 13.96
N ILE A 686 18.50 -27.97 13.54
CA ILE A 686 17.10 -27.74 13.88
C ILE A 686 16.18 -28.38 12.83
N HIS A 687 15.23 -29.19 13.29
CA HIS A 687 14.32 -29.97 12.43
C HIS A 687 12.83 -29.74 12.75
N PHE A 688 12.52 -28.89 13.74
CA PHE A 688 11.15 -28.64 14.18
C PHE A 688 10.46 -27.49 13.41
N ILE A 689 11.23 -26.60 12.77
CA ILE A 689 10.69 -25.52 11.95
C ILE A 689 10.29 -26.01 10.55
N GLY A 690 9.38 -25.28 9.90
CA GLY A 690 9.05 -25.52 8.50
C GLY A 690 10.27 -25.38 7.58
N HIS A 691 10.45 -26.31 6.64
CA HIS A 691 11.57 -26.27 5.70
C HIS A 691 11.23 -25.37 4.49
N ASN A 692 11.05 -24.07 4.74
CA ASN A 692 10.76 -23.02 3.76
C ASN A 692 11.52 -21.73 4.15
N ASN A 693 11.43 -20.68 3.33
CA ASN A 693 12.25 -19.47 3.51
C ASN A 693 11.73 -18.60 4.65
N TYR A 694 10.42 -18.35 4.72
CA TYR A 694 9.82 -17.53 5.76
C TYR A 694 9.99 -18.13 7.16
N SER A 695 9.86 -19.46 7.33
CA SER A 695 10.11 -20.12 8.62
C SER A 695 11.59 -20.03 9.02
N TRP A 696 12.51 -20.04 8.06
CA TRP A 696 13.92 -19.81 8.35
C TRP A 696 14.17 -18.35 8.78
N PHE A 697 13.56 -17.37 8.11
CA PHE A 697 13.66 -15.94 8.47
C PHE A 697 13.05 -15.68 9.86
N GLU A 698 11.85 -16.21 10.12
CA GLU A 698 11.18 -16.13 11.42
C GLU A 698 12.10 -16.67 12.53
N GLN A 699 12.65 -17.87 12.37
CA GLN A 699 13.58 -18.46 13.34
C GLN A 699 14.88 -17.65 13.48
N LYS A 700 15.41 -17.10 12.38
CA LYS A 700 16.63 -16.29 12.38
C LYS A 700 16.43 -14.96 13.11
N LEU A 701 15.24 -14.39 13.08
CA LEU A 701 14.90 -13.17 13.82
C LEU A 701 14.60 -13.48 15.29
N ALA A 702 13.92 -14.59 15.58
CA ALA A 702 13.53 -15.04 16.92
C ALA A 702 14.70 -15.48 17.81
N ASN A 703 15.63 -16.26 17.25
CA ASN A 703 16.85 -16.70 17.91
C ASN A 703 18.00 -16.80 16.88
N PRO A 704 18.69 -15.68 16.57
CA PRO A 704 19.65 -15.61 15.48
C PRO A 704 20.83 -16.58 15.58
N ARG A 705 21.13 -17.07 16.79
CA ARG A 705 22.30 -17.90 17.09
C ARG A 705 21.96 -19.38 17.31
N ILE A 706 20.69 -19.75 17.21
CA ILE A 706 20.21 -21.14 17.35
C ILE A 706 20.85 -22.11 16.35
N PHE A 707 21.23 -21.63 15.16
CA PHE A 707 21.81 -22.47 14.11
C PHE A 707 23.21 -23.03 14.45
N ASP A 708 23.85 -22.53 15.50
CA ASP A 708 25.10 -23.08 16.04
C ASP A 708 24.87 -24.10 17.16
N ARG A 709 23.62 -24.31 17.59
CA ARG A 709 23.28 -25.29 18.62
C ARG A 709 23.80 -26.67 18.21
N ASP A 710 24.51 -27.31 19.14
CA ASP A 710 25.16 -28.60 18.97
C ASP A 710 26.22 -28.68 17.85
N LYS A 711 26.61 -27.55 17.23
CA LYS A 711 27.74 -27.48 16.30
C LYS A 711 29.05 -27.26 17.05
N ILE A 712 30.09 -27.99 16.66
CA ILE A 712 31.46 -27.74 17.15
C ILE A 712 32.11 -26.72 16.23
N VAL A 713 32.06 -25.44 16.64
CA VAL A 713 32.61 -24.31 15.89
C VAL A 713 33.56 -23.53 16.80
N ALA A 714 34.73 -23.14 16.28
CA ALA A 714 35.66 -22.29 17.01
C ALA A 714 35.00 -20.94 17.35
N PRO A 715 35.30 -20.30 18.50
CA PRO A 715 34.66 -19.05 18.91
C PRO A 715 34.67 -17.95 17.84
N GLU A 716 35.75 -17.86 17.06
CA GLU A 716 35.95 -16.86 16.00
C GLU A 716 35.16 -17.14 14.71
N ASP A 717 34.51 -18.30 14.58
CA ASP A 717 33.70 -18.71 13.41
C ASP A 717 32.20 -18.86 13.74
N LYS A 718 31.81 -18.63 15.00
CA LYS A 718 30.42 -18.72 15.44
C LYS A 718 29.54 -17.66 14.75
N SER A 719 28.25 -17.95 14.62
CA SER A 719 27.23 -16.97 14.25
C SER A 719 27.27 -15.79 15.22
N ARG A 720 27.25 -14.58 14.65
CA ARG A 720 27.45 -13.31 15.36
C ARG A 720 26.28 -12.34 15.28
N MET A 721 25.23 -12.69 14.53
CA MET A 721 24.01 -11.86 14.47
C MET A 721 23.48 -11.66 15.89
N PRO A 722 23.28 -10.41 16.34
CA PRO A 722 22.83 -10.13 17.69
C PRO A 722 21.32 -10.29 17.79
N ASN A 723 20.81 -10.35 19.02
CA ASN A 723 19.39 -10.46 19.29
C ASN A 723 18.77 -9.10 19.59
N TYR A 724 17.64 -8.80 18.96
CA TYR A 724 16.85 -7.57 19.15
C TYR A 724 15.61 -7.80 20.01
N TYR A 725 15.26 -9.06 20.30
CA TYR A 725 14.07 -9.46 21.06
C TYR A 725 12.76 -8.98 20.44
N PHE A 726 12.67 -9.05 19.10
CA PHE A 726 11.44 -8.75 18.38
C PHE A 726 10.28 -9.64 18.84
N LYS A 727 9.11 -9.04 18.99
CA LYS A 727 7.84 -9.75 19.22
C LYS A 727 7.36 -10.44 17.92
N PRO A 728 6.48 -11.44 18.00
CA PRO A 728 6.01 -12.17 16.81
C PRO A 728 5.46 -11.28 15.69
N GLU A 729 4.74 -10.22 16.03
CA GLU A 729 4.19 -9.27 15.06
C GLU A 729 5.28 -8.49 14.31
N GLU A 730 6.39 -8.17 14.98
CA GLU A 730 7.57 -7.50 14.42
C GLU A 730 8.37 -8.46 13.53
N ILE A 731 8.55 -9.71 13.98
CA ILE A 731 9.19 -10.78 13.20
C ILE A 731 8.44 -11.00 11.88
N GLU A 732 7.10 -11.05 11.93
CA GLU A 732 6.27 -11.18 10.73
C GLU A 732 6.43 -9.96 9.81
N ALA A 733 6.48 -8.74 10.35
CA ALA A 733 6.66 -7.52 9.57
C ALA A 733 8.01 -7.51 8.84
N ILE A 734 9.10 -7.80 9.56
CA ILE A 734 10.46 -7.86 9.00
C ILE A 734 10.55 -9.00 7.98
N THR A 735 9.94 -10.16 8.25
CA THR A 735 9.89 -11.28 7.30
C THR A 735 9.14 -10.89 6.03
N THR A 736 8.04 -10.16 6.14
CA THR A 736 7.29 -9.60 4.99
C THR A 736 8.20 -8.73 4.12
N ALA A 737 8.97 -7.82 4.73
CA ALA A 737 9.91 -6.97 4.00
C ALA A 737 11.04 -7.78 3.34
N ILE A 738 11.64 -8.76 4.04
CA ILE A 738 12.69 -9.62 3.49
C ILE A 738 12.20 -10.45 2.29
N LEU A 739 10.96 -10.95 2.33
CA LEU A 739 10.34 -11.64 1.20
C LEU A 739 10.12 -10.72 -0.02
N GLY A 740 9.94 -9.42 0.23
CA GLY A 740 9.86 -8.38 -0.79
C GLY A 740 11.21 -8.11 -1.49
N PHE A 741 12.34 -8.39 -0.82
CA PHE A 741 13.68 -8.32 -1.42
C PHE A 741 13.92 -9.52 -2.33
N ASN A 742 13.27 -9.50 -3.49
CA ASN A 742 13.27 -10.59 -4.47
C ASN A 742 13.77 -10.09 -5.84
N ASN A 743 14.02 -11.04 -6.75
CA ASN A 743 14.57 -10.77 -8.07
C ASN A 743 13.50 -10.69 -9.18
N ASN A 744 12.23 -10.48 -8.83
CA ASN A 744 11.16 -10.33 -9.82
C ASN A 744 11.37 -9.05 -10.64
N LYS A 745 11.01 -9.11 -11.93
CA LYS A 745 11.21 -7.99 -12.86
C LYS A 745 9.87 -7.53 -13.41
N PHE A 746 9.67 -6.22 -13.31
CA PHE A 746 8.52 -5.51 -13.86
C PHE A 746 9.01 -4.54 -14.92
N SER A 747 8.14 -4.21 -15.88
CA SER A 747 8.44 -3.16 -16.86
C SER A 747 8.40 -1.77 -16.24
N ASP A 748 9.11 -0.83 -16.86
CA ASP A 748 9.30 0.53 -16.32
C ASP A 748 7.99 1.28 -16.06
N ASN A 749 6.93 0.99 -16.83
CA ASN A 749 5.60 1.58 -16.69
C ASN A 749 4.79 1.03 -15.48
N MET A 750 5.29 0.02 -14.79
CA MET A 750 4.69 -0.49 -13.54
C MET A 750 5.40 0.03 -12.28
N LEU A 751 6.60 0.59 -12.42
CA LEU A 751 7.38 1.09 -11.30
C LEU A 751 6.90 2.49 -10.93
N ILE A 752 6.49 2.69 -9.67
CA ILE A 752 5.88 3.96 -9.25
C ILE A 752 6.82 5.15 -9.44
N GLU A 753 8.13 4.93 -9.30
CA GLU A 753 9.13 5.96 -9.48
C GLU A 753 9.14 6.55 -10.90
N ASN A 754 8.72 5.77 -11.90
CA ASN A 754 8.66 6.22 -13.29
C ASN A 754 7.29 6.82 -13.67
N LEU A 755 6.28 6.66 -12.82
CA LEU A 755 4.94 7.22 -13.00
C LEU A 755 4.81 8.62 -12.38
N VAL A 756 5.77 9.03 -11.57
CA VAL A 756 5.82 10.34 -10.94
C VAL A 756 6.80 11.25 -11.69
N ASP A 757 6.32 12.45 -12.07
CA ASP A 757 7.09 13.42 -12.86
C ASP A 757 8.33 13.93 -12.12
N ASP A 758 8.19 14.29 -10.83
CA ASP A 758 9.29 14.73 -9.96
C ASP A 758 9.63 13.66 -8.94
N LYS A 759 10.71 12.92 -9.17
CA LYS A 759 11.18 11.86 -8.28
C LYS A 759 11.63 12.36 -6.90
N ASN A 760 11.88 13.66 -6.73
CA ASN A 760 12.28 14.20 -5.43
C ASN A 760 11.18 14.11 -4.37
N VAL A 761 9.91 13.91 -4.76
CA VAL A 761 8.82 13.71 -3.79
C VAL A 761 9.05 12.48 -2.91
N PHE A 762 9.70 11.43 -3.45
CA PHE A 762 10.04 10.23 -2.67
C PHE A 762 11.07 10.52 -1.58
N LYS A 763 12.05 11.38 -1.89
CA LYS A 763 12.98 11.90 -0.88
C LYS A 763 12.22 12.69 0.19
N GLY A 764 11.23 13.50 -0.20
CA GLY A 764 10.34 14.19 0.74
C GLY A 764 9.60 13.24 1.68
N TYR A 765 9.06 12.14 1.17
CA TYR A 765 8.41 11.11 2.00
C TYR A 765 9.39 10.41 2.94
N SER A 766 10.59 10.04 2.48
CA SER A 766 11.64 9.49 3.34
C SER A 766 12.00 10.45 4.47
N LEU A 767 12.13 11.75 4.19
CA LEU A 767 12.43 12.77 5.21
C LEU A 767 11.32 12.90 6.26
N ILE A 768 10.03 12.85 5.85
CA ILE A 768 8.88 12.87 6.76
C ILE A 768 8.97 11.72 7.77
N GLN A 769 9.33 10.52 7.31
CA GLN A 769 9.52 9.34 8.15
C GLN A 769 10.80 9.43 8.99
N GLN A 770 11.93 9.79 8.37
CA GLN A 770 13.25 9.85 9.02
C GLN A 770 13.29 10.86 10.17
N TYR A 771 12.62 12.00 10.05
CA TYR A 771 12.56 13.03 11.08
C TYR A 771 11.25 12.99 11.88
N ASN A 772 10.44 11.94 11.69
CA ASN A 772 9.22 11.65 12.43
C ASN A 772 8.25 12.84 12.47
N CYS A 773 8.05 13.51 11.33
CA CYS A 773 7.09 14.60 11.24
C CYS A 773 5.68 14.11 11.61
N GLN A 774 5.36 12.85 11.31
CA GLN A 774 4.11 12.18 11.65
C GLN A 774 3.95 11.87 13.16
N GLY A 775 5.01 11.88 13.96
CA GLY A 775 4.87 11.78 15.43
C GLY A 775 4.18 13.01 16.03
N CYS A 776 4.36 14.17 15.40
CA CYS A 776 3.73 15.43 15.83
C CYS A 776 2.51 15.81 14.98
N HIS A 777 2.59 15.65 13.67
CA HIS A 777 1.58 16.11 12.71
C HIS A 777 0.79 14.95 12.13
N MET A 778 -0.49 15.17 11.88
CA MET A 778 -1.26 14.29 10.99
C MET A 778 -0.94 14.66 9.54
N ILE A 779 -0.42 13.70 8.77
CA ILE A 779 -0.07 13.84 7.35
C ILE A 779 -0.60 12.61 6.63
N ASP A 780 -1.39 12.82 5.58
CA ASP A 780 -2.04 11.76 4.80
C ASP A 780 -2.92 10.87 5.69
N ASP A 781 -3.73 11.51 6.55
CA ASP A 781 -4.62 10.88 7.54
C ASP A 781 -3.91 9.92 8.53
N PHE A 782 -2.59 10.05 8.67
CA PHE A 782 -1.76 9.22 9.54
C PHE A 782 -0.84 10.06 10.44
N GLY A 783 -0.65 9.60 11.69
CA GLY A 783 0.21 10.26 12.68
C GLY A 783 -0.57 11.17 13.64
N GLY A 784 0.11 12.17 14.20
CA GLY A 784 -0.47 13.09 15.18
C GLY A 784 -0.46 12.59 16.63
N GLN A 785 0.48 11.74 17.01
CA GLN A 785 0.48 11.09 18.33
C GLN A 785 0.48 12.04 19.52
N ILE A 786 1.22 13.14 19.43
CA ILE A 786 1.25 14.12 20.51
C ILE A 786 -0.11 14.81 20.69
N VAL A 787 -0.95 14.83 19.66
CA VAL A 787 -2.32 15.38 19.72
C VAL A 787 -3.20 14.52 20.62
N ASP A 788 -3.00 13.19 20.64
CA ASP A 788 -3.72 12.28 21.54
C ASP A 788 -3.46 12.61 23.02
N LEU A 789 -2.26 13.14 23.32
CA LEU A 789 -1.85 13.48 24.69
C LEU A 789 -2.29 14.90 25.11
N LEU A 790 -2.24 15.87 24.19
CA LEU A 790 -2.48 17.28 24.50
C LEU A 790 -3.89 17.75 24.14
N GLY A 791 -4.66 16.95 23.40
CA GLY A 791 -5.92 17.35 22.80
C GLY A 791 -5.74 18.19 21.53
N GLN A 792 -6.76 18.17 20.68
CA GLN A 792 -6.72 18.77 19.34
C GLN A 792 -6.46 20.29 19.36
N ASP A 793 -6.95 20.98 20.37
CA ASP A 793 -6.79 22.42 20.52
C ASP A 793 -5.34 22.84 20.82
N TYR A 794 -4.60 22.01 21.55
CA TYR A 794 -3.24 22.28 22.02
C TYR A 794 -2.19 21.41 21.31
N GLY A 795 -2.61 20.64 20.31
CA GLY A 795 -1.74 19.84 19.46
C GLY A 795 -1.17 20.62 18.26
N PRO A 796 -0.09 20.11 17.63
CA PRO A 796 0.39 20.60 16.34
C PRO A 796 -0.71 20.60 15.27
N PRO A 797 -0.60 21.47 14.25
CA PRO A 797 -1.60 21.50 13.17
C PRO A 797 -1.63 20.21 12.37
N ASN A 798 -2.83 19.80 11.96
CA ASN A 798 -3.04 18.82 10.89
C ASN A 798 -2.50 19.41 9.56
N LEU A 799 -1.73 18.59 8.84
CA LEU A 799 -1.02 18.95 7.60
C LEU A 799 -1.55 18.23 6.35
N ASN A 800 -2.69 17.53 6.42
CA ASN A 800 -3.31 16.82 5.28
C ASN A 800 -3.67 17.74 4.10
N THR A 801 -3.86 19.05 4.35
CA THR A 801 -4.16 20.07 3.33
C THR A 801 -3.04 21.10 3.18
N GLN A 802 -1.85 20.82 3.71
CA GLN A 802 -0.76 21.79 3.77
C GLN A 802 -0.23 22.14 2.37
N GLY A 803 -0.26 21.18 1.44
CA GLY A 803 0.19 21.29 0.06
C GLY A 803 -0.55 22.36 -0.73
N ILE A 804 -1.87 22.47 -0.58
CA ILE A 804 -2.72 23.52 -1.20
C ILE A 804 -2.93 24.74 -0.28
N LYS A 805 -2.75 24.61 1.03
CA LYS A 805 -2.98 25.71 1.97
C LYS A 805 -1.96 26.83 1.92
N THR A 806 -0.67 26.50 1.90
CA THR A 806 0.40 27.50 2.07
C THR A 806 1.27 27.72 0.86
N GLN A 807 1.67 28.96 0.65
CA GLN A 807 2.65 29.32 -0.37
C GLN A 807 4.00 28.63 -0.10
N PRO A 808 4.64 28.00 -1.11
CA PRO A 808 5.89 27.25 -0.92
C PRO A 808 7.02 28.10 -0.34
N ASP A 809 7.19 29.33 -0.84
CA ASP A 809 8.22 30.27 -0.38
C ASP A 809 8.07 30.62 1.11
N TRP A 810 6.83 30.77 1.57
CA TRP A 810 6.56 31.03 2.98
C TRP A 810 6.83 29.78 3.83
N LEU A 811 6.41 28.61 3.36
CA LEU A 811 6.60 27.35 4.09
C LEU A 811 8.09 27.04 4.25
N TYR A 812 8.88 27.24 3.18
CA TYR A 812 10.34 27.14 3.22
C TYR A 812 10.95 28.11 4.24
N LYS A 813 10.57 29.41 4.22
CA LYS A 813 11.05 30.41 5.19
C LYS A 813 10.65 30.04 6.63
N PHE A 814 9.45 29.49 6.82
CA PHE A 814 8.97 29.02 8.10
C PHE A 814 9.79 27.84 8.62
N PHE A 815 10.11 26.85 7.81
CA PHE A 815 10.95 25.72 8.23
C PHE A 815 12.36 26.15 8.63
N LYS A 816 12.94 27.13 7.95
CA LYS A 816 14.26 27.69 8.31
C LYS A 816 14.23 28.51 9.60
N ASN A 817 13.12 29.18 9.89
CA ASN A 817 12.96 30.00 11.08
C ASN A 817 11.51 29.97 11.60
N PRO A 818 11.12 28.94 12.37
CA PRO A 818 9.74 28.79 12.80
C PRO A 818 9.29 29.94 13.72
N ILE A 819 8.19 30.61 13.38
CA ILE A 819 7.57 31.67 14.20
C ILE A 819 6.30 31.17 14.90
N THR A 820 5.80 31.91 15.88
CA THR A 820 4.50 31.60 16.51
C THR A 820 3.35 31.89 15.55
N ILE A 821 2.61 30.85 15.16
CA ILE A 821 1.38 30.97 14.34
C ILE A 821 0.13 30.90 15.22
N ARG A 822 0.07 29.93 16.15
CA ARG A 822 -1.03 29.76 17.11
C ARG A 822 -0.55 30.26 18.49
N PRO A 823 -1.02 31.42 18.97
CA PRO A 823 -0.49 32.02 20.19
C PRO A 823 -0.66 31.17 21.47
N SER A 824 -1.77 30.46 21.59
CA SER A 824 -2.09 29.61 22.74
C SER A 824 -1.32 28.27 22.78
N LEU A 825 -0.58 27.92 21.72
CA LEU A 825 0.11 26.65 21.60
C LEU A 825 1.45 26.66 22.36
N GLN A 826 1.61 25.73 23.31
CA GLN A 826 2.89 25.51 24.00
C GLN A 826 3.86 24.64 23.18
N VAL A 827 3.34 23.68 22.41
CA VAL A 827 4.14 22.81 21.53
C VAL A 827 4.86 23.66 20.49
N ARG A 828 6.15 23.39 20.30
CA ARG A 828 7.00 24.16 19.40
C ARG A 828 7.36 23.33 18.19
N MET A 829 7.19 23.92 17.00
CA MET A 829 7.88 23.41 15.81
C MET A 829 9.40 23.53 16.07
N PRO A 830 10.15 22.42 16.04
CA PRO A 830 11.57 22.45 16.32
C PRO A 830 12.37 22.87 15.07
N SER A 831 13.65 23.21 15.27
CA SER A 831 14.56 23.58 14.19
C SER A 831 15.41 22.39 13.76
N PHE A 832 15.37 22.05 12.47
CA PHE A 832 16.17 20.98 11.88
C PHE A 832 17.40 21.57 11.18
N THR A 833 18.48 21.78 11.93
CA THR A 833 19.71 22.40 11.43
C THR A 833 20.52 21.51 10.49
N MET A 834 20.26 20.20 10.52
CA MET A 834 20.88 19.18 9.69
C MET A 834 20.28 19.07 8.27
N LEU A 835 19.10 19.64 8.04
CA LEU A 835 18.43 19.59 6.74
C LEU A 835 18.93 20.69 5.78
N SER A 836 19.25 20.29 4.56
CA SER A 836 19.64 21.19 3.47
C SER A 836 18.44 21.88 2.83
N ASP A 837 18.70 22.87 1.99
CA ASP A 837 17.63 23.58 1.27
C ASP A 837 16.92 22.66 0.27
N ASP A 838 17.63 21.72 -0.35
CA ASP A 838 17.06 20.71 -1.24
C ASP A 838 16.18 19.70 -0.49
N ASP A 839 16.51 19.38 0.76
CA ASP A 839 15.68 18.53 1.62
C ASP A 839 14.34 19.20 1.91
N TRP A 840 14.35 20.48 2.26
CA TRP A 840 13.13 21.24 2.48
C TRP A 840 12.27 21.35 1.22
N ASN A 841 12.88 21.61 0.07
CA ASN A 841 12.15 21.64 -1.21
C ASN A 841 11.52 20.28 -1.53
N SER A 842 12.22 19.18 -1.26
CA SER A 842 11.70 17.81 -1.46
C SER A 842 10.49 17.53 -0.55
N LEU A 843 10.56 17.95 0.72
CA LEU A 843 9.45 17.81 1.68
C LEU A 843 8.24 18.68 1.31
N ILE A 844 8.47 19.91 0.85
CA ILE A 844 7.39 20.77 0.35
C ILE A 844 6.74 20.15 -0.89
N GLY A 845 7.55 19.65 -1.82
CA GLY A 845 7.09 18.96 -3.02
C GLY A 845 6.26 17.72 -2.70
N SER A 846 6.61 16.94 -1.67
CA SER A 846 5.81 15.78 -1.26
C SER A 846 4.45 16.17 -0.67
N LEU A 847 4.37 17.24 0.14
CA LEU A 847 3.08 17.77 0.62
C LEU A 847 2.18 18.24 -0.53
N GLN A 848 2.76 18.89 -1.54
CA GLN A 848 2.02 19.29 -2.74
C GLN A 848 1.56 18.08 -3.57
N HIS A 849 2.41 17.05 -3.65
CA HIS A 849 2.12 15.83 -4.39
C HIS A 849 0.96 15.03 -3.78
N LEU A 850 0.88 14.92 -2.44
CA LEU A 850 -0.23 14.26 -1.74
C LEU A 850 -1.60 14.82 -2.14
N GLU A 851 -1.66 16.12 -2.46
CA GLU A 851 -2.90 16.82 -2.77
C GLU A 851 -3.11 17.03 -4.28
N ASN A 852 -2.39 16.27 -5.12
CA ASN A 852 -2.41 16.38 -6.57
C ASN A 852 -2.15 17.80 -7.11
N HIS A 853 -1.45 18.62 -6.32
CA HIS A 853 -1.20 20.01 -6.65
C HIS A 853 0.19 20.19 -7.27
N LYS A 854 0.25 20.42 -8.59
CA LYS A 854 1.52 20.46 -9.35
C LYS A 854 2.01 21.86 -9.72
N LEU A 855 1.52 22.93 -9.08
CA LEU A 855 1.90 24.29 -9.46
C LEU A 855 3.28 24.65 -8.90
N ALA A 856 4.26 24.78 -9.80
CA ALA A 856 5.61 25.25 -9.49
C ALA A 856 5.72 26.79 -9.37
N PHE A 857 4.76 27.53 -9.93
CA PHE A 857 4.76 29.00 -9.93
C PHE A 857 3.34 29.53 -9.74
N GLU A 858 3.19 30.43 -8.77
CA GLU A 858 1.94 31.11 -8.44
C GLU A 858 2.14 32.62 -8.59
N SER A 859 1.13 33.32 -9.14
CA SER A 859 1.15 34.77 -9.24
C SER A 859 0.59 35.41 -7.98
N ASP A 860 1.19 36.52 -7.54
CA ASP A 860 0.63 37.35 -6.47
C ASP A 860 -0.82 37.74 -6.77
N LEU A 861 -1.71 37.56 -5.79
CA LEU A 861 -3.07 38.08 -5.87
C LEU A 861 -3.04 39.62 -5.93
N ILE A 862 -3.55 40.18 -7.03
CA ILE A 862 -3.75 41.62 -7.19
C ILE A 862 -5.18 41.96 -6.78
N VAL A 863 -5.33 42.67 -5.66
CA VAL A 863 -6.63 43.07 -5.10
C VAL A 863 -7.01 44.47 -5.59
N ASP A 864 -8.19 44.60 -6.19
CA ASP A 864 -8.80 45.91 -6.46
C ASP A 864 -9.65 46.38 -5.27
N LYS A 865 -9.07 47.32 -4.51
CA LYS A 865 -9.70 47.90 -3.31
C LYS A 865 -10.94 48.76 -3.60
N HIS A 866 -11.20 49.12 -4.86
CA HIS A 866 -12.37 49.91 -5.24
C HIS A 866 -13.55 49.06 -5.74
N SER A 867 -13.34 47.75 -5.89
CA SER A 867 -14.38 46.81 -6.32
C SER A 867 -15.53 46.73 -5.30
N ILE A 868 -16.71 46.36 -5.80
CA ILE A 868 -17.90 46.16 -4.95
C ILE A 868 -17.65 45.00 -4.00
N GLU A 869 -17.03 43.93 -4.49
CA GLU A 869 -16.69 42.72 -3.74
C GLU A 869 -15.76 43.05 -2.57
N PHE A 870 -14.70 43.85 -2.78
CA PHE A 870 -13.76 44.21 -1.71
C PHE A 870 -14.45 44.96 -0.57
N LYS A 871 -15.28 45.95 -0.89
CA LYS A 871 -16.02 46.74 0.11
C LYS A 871 -17.09 45.92 0.83
N ALA A 872 -17.77 45.03 0.10
CA ALA A 872 -18.67 44.06 0.71
C ALA A 872 -17.92 43.14 1.68
N GLY A 873 -16.70 42.73 1.31
CA GLY A 873 -15.80 41.96 2.16
C GLY A 873 -15.37 42.68 3.45
N GLU A 874 -15.05 43.98 3.36
CA GLU A 874 -14.77 44.83 4.53
C GLU A 874 -15.94 44.83 5.52
N LYS A 875 -17.17 44.94 5.00
CA LYS A 875 -18.38 44.87 5.82
C LYS A 875 -18.61 43.49 6.45
N LEU A 876 -18.45 42.41 5.68
CA LEU A 876 -18.56 41.05 6.21
C LEU A 876 -17.54 40.77 7.31
N HIS A 877 -16.31 41.27 7.15
CA HIS A 877 -15.27 41.16 8.17
C HIS A 877 -15.66 41.89 9.47
N GLU A 878 -16.28 43.07 9.38
CA GLU A 878 -16.80 43.81 10.55
C GLU A 878 -17.89 43.00 11.28
N PHE A 879 -18.88 42.48 10.55
CA PHE A 879 -19.95 41.65 11.12
C PHE A 879 -19.48 40.31 11.67
N GLY A 880 -18.45 39.72 11.05
CA GLY A 880 -17.83 38.48 11.50
C GLY A 880 -17.03 38.61 12.80
N ALA A 881 -16.86 39.85 13.32
CA ALA A 881 -16.13 40.15 14.54
C ALA A 881 -14.76 39.46 14.63
N CYS A 882 -14.02 39.42 13.51
CA CYS A 882 -12.76 38.68 13.40
C CYS A 882 -11.69 39.14 14.40
N ASN A 883 -11.77 40.40 14.87
CA ASN A 883 -10.94 40.99 15.92
C ASN A 883 -11.18 40.43 17.32
N ASN A 884 -12.24 39.66 17.53
CA ASN A 884 -12.43 38.95 18.79
C ASN A 884 -11.34 37.91 19.01
N CYS A 885 -10.91 37.23 17.95
CA CYS A 885 -9.97 36.11 18.03
C CYS A 885 -8.62 36.39 17.35
N HIS A 886 -8.58 37.13 16.24
CA HIS A 886 -7.37 37.28 15.44
C HIS A 886 -6.53 38.52 15.80
N PHE A 887 -5.21 38.39 15.67
CA PHE A 887 -4.28 39.52 15.74
C PHE A 887 -4.31 40.33 14.43
N TYR A 888 -4.09 41.65 14.56
CA TYR A 888 -3.93 42.58 13.43
C TYR A 888 -2.58 43.27 13.55
N GLY A 889 -1.54 42.63 13.01
CA GLY A 889 -0.18 43.06 13.26
C GLY A 889 0.19 42.86 14.73
N GLU A 890 0.42 43.96 15.45
CA GLU A 890 0.76 43.93 16.87
C GLU A 890 -0.47 44.12 17.79
N ILE A 891 -1.66 44.34 17.22
CA ILE A 891 -2.91 44.53 17.96
C ILE A 891 -3.44 43.17 18.44
N LYS A 892 -3.65 43.06 19.77
CA LYS A 892 -4.18 41.84 20.40
C LYS A 892 -5.69 41.67 20.14
N PRO A 893 -6.18 40.41 20.11
CA PRO A 893 -7.60 40.12 20.06
C PRO A 893 -8.35 40.66 21.28
N VAL A 894 -9.67 40.85 21.14
CA VAL A 894 -10.53 41.33 22.24
C VAL A 894 -10.75 40.25 23.29
N GLN A 895 -10.89 38.99 22.87
CA GLN A 895 -11.10 37.87 23.80
C GLN A 895 -9.80 37.39 24.45
N GLY A 896 -9.97 36.55 25.47
CA GLY A 896 -8.88 35.98 26.27
C GLY A 896 -7.90 35.10 25.46
N PRO A 897 -6.73 34.80 26.05
CA PRO A 897 -5.64 34.12 25.36
C PRO A 897 -5.97 32.70 24.88
N ALA A 898 -6.96 32.03 25.48
CA ALA A 898 -7.42 30.72 25.05
C ALA A 898 -8.09 30.73 23.66
N SER A 899 -8.67 31.86 23.22
CA SER A 899 -9.30 32.01 21.90
C SER A 899 -8.43 32.75 20.89
N TRP A 900 -7.19 33.10 21.24
CA TRP A 900 -6.28 33.78 20.33
C TRP A 900 -5.95 32.93 19.09
N ALA A 901 -6.27 33.50 17.93
CA ALA A 901 -6.11 32.92 16.61
C ALA A 901 -4.93 33.56 15.84
N PRO A 902 -4.50 32.98 14.70
CA PRO A 902 -3.35 33.48 13.94
C PRO A 902 -3.48 34.94 13.48
N ASN A 903 -2.35 35.63 13.33
CA ASN A 903 -2.31 37.02 12.89
C ASN A 903 -2.74 37.18 11.42
N LEU A 904 -3.83 37.91 11.16
CA LEU A 904 -4.37 38.06 9.80
C LEU A 904 -3.46 38.88 8.87
N ALA A 905 -2.55 39.69 9.41
CA ALA A 905 -1.55 40.40 8.58
C ALA A 905 -0.62 39.44 7.81
N MET A 906 -0.51 38.16 8.23
CA MET A 906 0.32 37.16 7.55
C MET A 906 -0.38 36.48 6.37
N THR A 907 -1.67 36.71 6.17
CA THR A 907 -2.50 35.95 5.21
C THR A 907 -1.91 35.97 3.81
N LYS A 908 -1.55 37.17 3.29
CA LYS A 908 -1.01 37.34 1.95
C LYS A 908 0.31 36.61 1.72
N GLU A 909 1.15 36.51 2.73
CA GLU A 909 2.45 35.82 2.62
C GLU A 909 2.28 34.30 2.78
N ARG A 910 1.36 33.88 3.64
CA ARG A 910 1.26 32.48 4.09
C ARG A 910 0.31 31.64 3.27
N LEU A 911 -0.91 32.12 3.06
CA LEU A 911 -2.03 31.31 2.58
C LEU A 911 -2.24 31.49 1.08
N ARG A 912 -2.88 30.51 0.45
CA ARG A 912 -3.39 30.63 -0.92
C ARG A 912 -4.82 31.16 -0.94
N PRO A 913 -5.20 32.01 -1.91
CA PRO A 913 -6.49 32.68 -1.89
C PRO A 913 -7.66 31.69 -2.03
N GLU A 914 -7.52 30.71 -2.93
CA GLU A 914 -8.53 29.67 -3.13
C GLU A 914 -8.75 28.83 -1.86
N TRP A 915 -7.67 28.52 -1.13
CA TRP A 915 -7.79 27.82 0.15
C TRP A 915 -8.49 28.68 1.21
N VAL A 916 -8.24 29.99 1.25
CA VAL A 916 -8.90 30.90 2.20
C VAL A 916 -10.41 30.96 1.93
N ILE A 917 -10.83 30.97 0.66
CA ILE A 917 -12.25 30.95 0.29
C ILE A 917 -12.92 29.69 0.85
N GLU A 918 -12.35 28.51 0.62
CA GLU A 918 -12.90 27.25 1.10
C GLU A 918 -12.83 27.14 2.64
N TRP A 919 -11.77 27.66 3.26
CA TRP A 919 -11.64 27.75 4.71
C TRP A 919 -12.74 28.61 5.33
N LEU A 920 -13.06 29.78 4.77
CA LEU A 920 -14.13 30.65 5.27
C LEU A 920 -15.52 30.06 5.01
N ARG A 921 -15.68 29.28 3.94
CA ARG A 921 -16.92 28.60 3.57
C ARG A 921 -17.29 27.51 4.58
N ASN A 922 -16.35 26.62 4.90
CA ASN A 922 -16.58 25.54 5.85
C ASN A 922 -15.28 25.10 6.55
N PRO A 923 -14.87 25.79 7.63
CA PRO A 923 -13.65 25.45 8.36
C PRO A 923 -13.66 24.01 8.89
N GLN A 924 -14.82 23.51 9.33
CA GLN A 924 -14.97 22.15 9.89
C GLN A 924 -14.74 21.05 8.86
N ALA A 925 -15.02 21.31 7.58
CA ALA A 925 -14.72 20.35 6.50
C ALA A 925 -13.22 20.22 6.23
N ILE A 926 -12.44 21.29 6.43
CA ILE A 926 -10.98 21.28 6.20
C ILE A 926 -10.23 20.83 7.46
N MET A 927 -10.68 21.27 8.63
CA MET A 927 -10.08 20.92 9.92
C MET A 927 -11.19 20.65 10.92
N PRO A 928 -11.67 19.39 11.00
CA PRO A 928 -12.66 18.97 11.97
C PRO A 928 -12.22 19.35 13.39
N GLY A 929 -13.12 19.89 14.22
CA GLY A 929 -12.80 20.28 15.60
C GLY A 929 -12.14 21.66 15.74
N THR A 930 -11.98 22.43 14.66
CA THR A 930 -11.45 23.79 14.74
C THR A 930 -12.39 24.74 15.51
N LYS A 931 -11.84 25.73 16.23
CA LYS A 931 -12.61 26.81 16.87
C LYS A 931 -13.07 27.89 15.89
N MET A 932 -12.61 27.86 14.64
CA MET A 932 -13.01 28.83 13.62
C MET A 932 -14.46 28.58 13.19
N PRO A 933 -15.39 29.53 13.38
CA PRO A 933 -16.74 29.43 12.86
C PRO A 933 -16.75 29.67 11.34
N ALA A 934 -17.74 29.09 10.64
CA ALA A 934 -18.03 29.49 9.27
C ALA A 934 -18.47 30.97 9.24
N VAL A 935 -18.03 31.71 8.22
CA VAL A 935 -18.41 33.12 8.09
C VAL A 935 -19.91 33.21 7.83
N TYR A 936 -20.60 34.08 8.58
CA TYR A 936 -22.00 34.36 8.32
C TYR A 936 -22.15 35.13 7.02
N LEU A 937 -22.83 34.54 6.04
CA LEU A 937 -23.14 35.16 4.76
C LEU A 937 -24.64 35.49 4.71
N PRO A 938 -25.03 36.76 4.58
CA PRO A 938 -26.44 37.14 4.51
C PRO A 938 -27.08 36.60 3.23
N THR A 939 -28.23 35.95 3.38
CA THR A 939 -29.00 35.37 2.26
C THR A 939 -29.74 36.45 1.46
N SER A 940 -30.17 36.11 0.24
CA SER A 940 -30.85 37.07 -0.66
C SER A 940 -32.08 37.71 -0.01
N ASP A 941 -32.86 36.93 0.74
CA ASP A 941 -34.04 37.40 1.47
C ASP A 941 -33.71 38.42 2.57
N ILE A 942 -32.54 38.30 3.21
CA ILE A 942 -32.06 39.26 4.21
C ILE A 942 -31.59 40.55 3.54
N LEU A 943 -30.93 40.44 2.39
CA LEU A 943 -30.41 41.59 1.64
C LEU A 943 -31.50 42.35 0.86
N GLU A 944 -32.64 41.72 0.58
CA GLU A 944 -33.80 42.33 -0.06
C GLU A 944 -34.80 42.96 0.94
N ALA A 945 -34.58 42.78 2.25
CA ALA A 945 -35.46 43.30 3.29
C ALA A 945 -35.46 44.84 3.36
N ASP A 946 -36.60 45.43 3.75
CA ASP A 946 -36.72 46.88 3.95
C ASP A 946 -35.72 47.37 5.01
N GLY A 947 -34.78 48.22 4.61
CA GLY A 947 -33.71 48.74 5.47
C GLY A 947 -32.38 47.97 5.39
N ALA A 948 -32.28 46.91 4.58
CA ALA A 948 -31.05 46.11 4.44
C ALA A 948 -29.83 46.95 4.04
N GLU A 949 -29.98 47.95 3.17
CA GLU A 949 -28.88 48.86 2.77
C GLU A 949 -28.32 49.66 3.95
N GLN A 950 -29.13 50.00 4.96
CA GLN A 950 -28.69 50.73 6.15
C GLN A 950 -27.91 49.84 7.12
N VAL A 951 -28.24 48.54 7.17
CA VAL A 951 -27.61 47.57 8.07
C VAL A 951 -26.36 46.99 7.42
N TRP A 952 -26.49 46.44 6.21
CA TRP A 952 -25.44 45.67 5.53
C TRP A 952 -24.59 46.50 4.56
N GLY A 953 -25.06 47.69 4.16
CA GLY A 953 -24.40 48.55 3.17
C GLY A 953 -24.80 48.24 1.73
N SER A 954 -24.69 49.25 0.86
CA SER A 954 -25.08 49.19 -0.56
C SER A 954 -24.35 48.10 -1.34
N GLU A 955 -23.05 47.94 -1.08
CA GLU A 955 -22.20 47.00 -1.80
C GLU A 955 -22.56 45.54 -1.52
N LEU A 956 -22.94 45.19 -0.28
CA LEU A 956 -23.40 43.83 0.05
C LEU A 956 -24.77 43.52 -0.57
N VAL A 957 -25.69 44.49 -0.57
CA VAL A 957 -27.00 44.34 -1.22
C VAL A 957 -26.85 44.14 -2.73
N GLU A 958 -25.89 44.82 -3.36
CA GLU A 958 -25.61 44.68 -4.80
C GLU A 958 -25.13 43.27 -5.20
N LEU A 959 -24.52 42.51 -4.27
CA LEU A 959 -24.11 41.12 -4.49
C LEU A 959 -25.26 40.11 -4.47
N LYS A 960 -26.48 40.52 -4.06
CA LYS A 960 -27.72 39.71 -4.12
C LYS A 960 -27.58 38.29 -3.53
N GLY A 961 -26.88 38.17 -2.41
CA GLY A 961 -26.68 36.88 -1.73
C GLY A 961 -25.77 35.90 -2.49
N ASN A 962 -24.94 36.36 -3.43
CA ASN A 962 -23.95 35.50 -4.10
C ASN A 962 -22.80 35.17 -3.14
N ASN A 963 -22.84 33.95 -2.59
CA ASN A 963 -21.86 33.46 -1.62
C ASN A 963 -20.42 33.49 -2.14
N ASP A 964 -20.19 33.15 -3.40
CA ASP A 964 -18.83 33.06 -3.94
C ASP A 964 -18.20 34.46 -4.10
N LEU A 965 -18.98 35.44 -4.55
CA LEU A 965 -18.51 36.83 -4.62
C LEU A 965 -18.29 37.43 -3.23
N MET A 966 -19.14 37.10 -2.25
CA MET A 966 -18.96 37.53 -0.86
C MET A 966 -17.70 36.93 -0.23
N LEU A 967 -17.46 35.63 -0.41
CA LEU A 967 -16.27 34.93 0.08
C LEU A 967 -14.99 35.45 -0.60
N LYS A 968 -15.05 35.71 -1.90
CA LYS A 968 -13.96 36.38 -2.62
C LYS A 968 -13.70 37.77 -2.04
N GLY A 969 -14.74 38.56 -1.82
CA GLY A 969 -14.65 39.91 -1.26
C GLY A 969 -13.97 39.96 0.12
N ILE A 970 -14.41 39.12 1.07
CA ILE A 970 -13.80 39.05 2.41
C ILE A 970 -12.35 38.53 2.32
N THR A 971 -12.07 37.58 1.42
CA THR A 971 -10.69 37.10 1.17
C THR A 971 -9.82 38.23 0.66
N ASP A 972 -10.26 38.97 -0.35
CA ASP A 972 -9.58 40.13 -0.92
C ASP A 972 -9.29 41.18 0.18
N TYR A 973 -10.23 41.45 1.08
CA TYR A 973 -10.03 42.35 2.22
C TYR A 973 -8.94 41.84 3.18
N ILE A 974 -9.03 40.58 3.64
CA ILE A 974 -8.08 39.97 4.58
C ILE A 974 -6.64 40.00 4.00
N TYR A 975 -6.48 39.79 2.69
CA TYR A 975 -5.18 39.85 2.01
C TYR A 975 -4.53 41.24 2.01
N THR A 976 -5.29 42.30 2.34
CA THR A 976 -4.78 43.67 2.38
C THR A 976 -4.52 44.20 3.78
N ILE A 977 -4.78 43.40 4.82
CA ILE A 977 -4.55 43.79 6.22
C ILE A 977 -3.05 44.10 6.43
N PRO A 978 -2.69 45.35 6.79
CA PRO A 978 -1.31 45.72 7.01
C PRO A 978 -0.87 45.34 8.43
N GLY A 979 0.41 45.09 8.63
CA GLY A 979 0.96 44.90 9.97
C GLY A 979 2.23 44.05 9.95
N LYS A 980 2.86 43.95 11.12
CA LYS A 980 3.97 43.04 11.34
C LYS A 980 3.43 41.60 11.43
N THR A 981 4.01 40.69 10.66
CA THR A 981 3.53 39.29 10.60
C THR A 981 4.03 38.44 11.77
N ASP A 982 5.28 38.63 12.20
CA ASP A 982 5.87 37.93 13.35
C ASP A 982 5.52 38.58 14.70
N ILE A 983 4.66 37.88 15.45
CA ILE A 983 4.19 38.25 16.79
C ILE A 983 4.84 37.42 17.92
N THR A 984 5.85 36.59 17.61
CA THR A 984 6.46 35.62 18.54
C THR A 984 6.89 36.26 19.85
N LYS A 985 7.54 37.44 19.79
CA LYS A 985 8.00 38.16 21.00
C LYS A 985 6.83 38.62 21.88
N ILE A 986 5.77 39.15 21.27
CA ILE A 986 4.59 39.65 21.99
C ILE A 986 3.90 38.51 22.73
N VAL A 987 3.75 37.36 22.07
CA VAL A 987 3.15 36.16 22.66
C VAL A 987 4.03 35.62 23.80
N LYS A 988 5.34 35.46 23.57
CA LYS A 988 6.26 34.95 24.59
C LYS A 988 6.32 35.85 25.83
N GLU A 989 6.35 37.17 25.67
CA GLU A 989 6.36 38.12 26.80
C GLU A 989 5.05 38.07 27.61
N TYR A 990 3.91 37.91 26.94
CA TYR A 990 2.63 37.74 27.60
C TYR A 990 2.61 36.47 28.46
N PHE A 991 2.92 35.32 27.88
CA PHE A 991 2.84 34.04 28.59
C PHE A 991 3.97 33.84 29.61
N LYS A 992 5.11 34.50 29.46
CA LYS A 992 6.14 34.54 30.51
C LYS A 992 5.62 35.17 31.80
N THR A 993 4.67 36.10 31.71
CA THR A 993 4.12 36.82 32.87
C THR A 993 2.85 36.15 33.41
N ASN A 994 1.98 35.67 32.52
CA ASN A 994 0.64 35.20 32.88
C ASN A 994 0.52 33.66 32.96
N GLY A 995 1.52 32.91 32.47
CA GLY A 995 1.45 31.46 32.38
C GLY A 995 0.47 30.97 31.29
N TYR A 996 0.59 29.68 30.95
CA TYR A 996 -0.27 28.99 29.96
C TYR A 996 -1.41 28.18 30.62
N ASP A 997 -1.74 28.49 31.88
CA ASP A 997 -2.81 27.82 32.59
C ASP A 997 -4.15 28.47 32.21
N PHE A 998 -4.95 27.75 31.43
CA PHE A 998 -6.26 28.21 30.98
C PHE A 998 -7.40 27.62 31.83
N ASP A 999 -7.09 26.70 32.74
CA ASP A 999 -8.05 25.93 33.56
C ASP A 999 -8.01 26.33 35.05
N SER A 1000 -7.17 27.28 35.46
CA SER A 1000 -7.22 27.86 36.81
C SER A 1000 -8.07 29.14 36.87
N ASN A 1001 -9.31 28.95 37.29
CA ASN A 1001 -10.33 29.92 37.72
C ASN A 1001 -9.90 31.38 37.93
N GLU A 1002 -10.46 32.28 37.12
CA GLU A 1002 -10.94 33.61 37.53
C GLU A 1002 -12.24 33.93 36.77
N GLU A 1003 -13.32 33.15 36.96
CA GLU A 1003 -14.69 33.59 36.59
C GLU A 1003 -15.83 32.75 37.25
N ASP A 1004 -15.59 32.07 38.38
CA ASP A 1004 -16.61 31.30 39.13
C ASP A 1004 -16.83 31.81 40.58
N GLU A 1005 -16.70 33.13 40.83
CA GLU A 1005 -16.97 33.70 42.16
C GLU A 1005 -18.18 34.65 42.23
N ASP A 1006 -19.07 34.70 41.21
CA ASP A 1006 -20.20 35.65 41.22
C ASP A 1006 -21.56 35.11 40.71
N ASP A 1007 -21.79 33.79 40.58
CA ASP A 1007 -23.10 33.26 40.14
C ASP A 1007 -23.69 32.12 41.02
N ASP A 1008 -23.37 32.09 42.31
CA ASP A 1008 -24.14 31.34 43.31
C ASP A 1008 -25.31 32.19 43.84
N ASP A 1009 -26.28 32.53 42.98
CA ASP A 1009 -27.54 33.14 43.47
C ASP A 1009 -28.72 33.08 42.46
N TRP A 1010 -28.97 31.96 41.79
CA TRP A 1010 -30.32 31.70 41.22
C TRP A 1010 -30.75 30.25 41.44
N GLU A 1011 -31.49 30.09 42.54
CA GLU A 1011 -32.33 28.94 42.88
C GLU A 1011 -33.25 28.55 41.71
N ASP A 1012 -33.39 27.23 41.56
CA ASP A 1012 -34.56 26.49 41.08
C ASP A 1012 -35.75 27.31 40.54
N GLU A 1013 -35.99 27.21 39.23
CA GLU A 1013 -37.36 27.11 38.71
C GLU A 1013 -37.34 26.39 37.35
N ASP A 1014 -37.79 25.13 37.39
CA ASP A 1014 -38.64 24.50 36.37
C ASP A 1014 -38.11 24.49 34.89
N TRP A 1015 -37.74 23.29 34.37
CA TRP A 1015 -38.40 22.49 33.28
C TRP A 1015 -37.61 21.23 32.91
#